data_AF-A0A2J7TIM4-F1
#
_entry.id   AF-A0A2J7TIM4-F1
#
_cell.length_a   1.000
_cell.length_b   1.000
_cell.length_c   1.000
_cell.angle_alpha   90.00
_cell.angle_beta   90.00
_cell.angle_gamma   90.00
#
_symmetry.space_group_name_H-M   'P 1'
#
loop_
_entity.id
_entity.type
_entity.pdbx_description
1 polymer ?
#
loop_
_entity_poly.entity_id
_entity_poly.type
_entity_poly.pdbx_seq_one_letter_code
_entity_poly.pdbx_strand_id
1 'polypeptide(L)'
;METKAAYRPAKAASAAIIQSATTTIKPSALFARGRASRSPNAARGVFIAALSRLVVKASSSGRKLSRRGVSGSMAIYLVSAAERASATFHGWFPKANNMSMSRSWGRLRFAVATDQIFRCALFAIAYQGLDVFRIIRFLIRKILRGKMMRLLAAVRRHIRPLINSVTLAIASLLIGAFVAAGPARAQSPECPGKALPLGTGESIIISHECHAGSGTYNYNQINIINGGSLIFDEGANTLKIAIDFWASSILIENGGKLIAGSVSDPFGTRGGRLTIHLYGAIPADLHGKGITCKSPKADNGAPCGIDPTIWASKGGTEKVLPGGVEDRFYQYTPLPFDDGTDANNDVGYFGAKVLAVSYGGTLQLYGKKGATYGAEPGPKNSGTSWVRLKGTIKGGKNDHTITVEPPVDWEDGDHFVVTTTDYLADHSEEMVIEKIERGEKIKFDALCPAGQKCNDTGAKWTHNGEQYSLASIPARLMFTKKAAETRAAVALLTRSIQIVSAGAAFGKCFAPCDTDPADIYNSFGGQVIARAGFEAFNVQGVEFRQLGQGGRIGHYPVHFHMARKTPVGTFLKDSSINESMTRWVTVHGTQNVLLARNVGYLSIGHGFYLEDAVETDNKLYSNIGIFARAGIKNAQNPRNIPGILSSPDFVPIPKYMGDVTTPSVFWITNGWNDFQGNMAAGAALCGVCYWQAPAQICGGSLTQTWDSYAGTQSATRIGTSPLMNFDGNFCTSAMTSFQTVGYTEACVGVGPTETPSTPAVPIPNPLA
;
A
#
# COMPACT_ATOMS: atom_id res chain seq x y z
N MET A 1 43.50 60.90 -10.23
CA MET A 1 43.36 61.74 -9.03
C MET A 1 42.71 60.86 -7.96
N GLU A 2 43.33 60.51 -6.83
CA GLU A 2 44.69 60.80 -6.31
C GLU A 2 45.25 59.60 -5.50
N THR A 3 46.59 59.41 -5.60
CA THR A 3 47.56 58.86 -4.62
C THR A 3 47.27 57.55 -3.83
N LYS A 4 47.98 56.42 -4.10
CA LYS A 4 49.36 56.02 -3.67
C LYS A 4 49.43 55.66 -2.15
N ALA A 5 50.10 54.62 -1.66
CA ALA A 5 51.24 53.78 -2.13
C ALA A 5 50.93 52.26 -1.92
N ALA A 6 51.44 51.24 -2.64
CA ALA A 6 52.75 50.92 -3.25
C ALA A 6 53.76 50.18 -2.33
N TYR A 7 53.78 48.84 -2.41
CA TYR A 7 54.98 48.01 -2.17
C TYR A 7 54.95 46.70 -3.00
N ARG A 8 56.12 46.29 -3.51
CA ARG A 8 56.46 45.13 -4.38
C ARG A 8 58.02 45.02 -4.34
N PRO A 9 58.71 43.96 -4.85
CA PRO A 9 58.26 42.75 -5.58
C PRO A 9 58.98 41.43 -5.15
N ALA A 10 58.95 40.42 -6.04
CA ALA A 10 59.85 39.24 -6.21
C ALA A 10 59.42 37.89 -5.56
N LYS A 11 59.57 36.71 -6.20
CA LYS A 11 59.99 36.37 -7.59
C LYS A 11 59.61 34.91 -7.97
N ALA A 12 59.22 34.68 -9.23
CA ALA A 12 59.28 33.42 -10.03
C ALA A 12 58.50 32.16 -9.53
N ALA A 13 58.05 31.22 -10.38
CA ALA A 13 58.28 30.98 -11.82
C ALA A 13 57.06 30.40 -12.59
N SER A 14 57.19 30.45 -13.93
CA SER A 14 56.49 29.86 -15.09
C SER A 14 55.76 28.50 -14.99
N ALA A 15 55.03 27.98 -16.01
CA ALA A 15 54.17 28.52 -17.10
C ALA A 15 53.73 27.37 -18.05
N ALA A 16 52.44 27.29 -18.45
CA ALA A 16 51.86 26.64 -19.64
C ALA A 16 50.32 26.86 -19.57
N ILE A 17 49.55 27.48 -20.49
CA ILE A 17 49.44 27.38 -21.97
C ILE A 17 48.99 25.96 -22.35
N ILE A 18 47.78 25.74 -22.89
CA ILE A 18 47.35 26.05 -24.28
C ILE A 18 45.92 26.64 -24.38
N GLN A 19 45.67 27.39 -25.46
CA GLN A 19 44.45 28.14 -25.79
C GLN A 19 43.30 27.31 -26.39
N SER A 20 42.13 27.97 -26.42
CA SER A 20 40.91 27.65 -27.17
C SER A 20 41.09 27.51 -28.69
N ALA A 21 40.19 26.73 -29.32
CA ALA A 21 39.77 26.96 -30.70
C ALA A 21 38.24 26.78 -30.83
N THR A 22 37.54 27.85 -31.19
CA THR A 22 36.13 27.82 -31.62
C THR A 22 36.06 27.55 -33.13
N THR A 23 35.09 26.76 -33.59
CA THR A 23 34.67 26.81 -35.00
C THR A 23 33.18 26.52 -35.17
N THR A 24 32.51 27.35 -35.97
CA THR A 24 31.08 27.28 -36.30
C THR A 24 30.96 27.10 -37.81
N ILE A 25 30.27 26.05 -38.31
CA ILE A 25 29.91 25.93 -39.73
C ILE A 25 28.45 25.41 -39.86
N LYS A 26 27.71 25.99 -40.80
CA LYS A 26 26.30 25.70 -41.16
C LYS A 26 26.23 24.98 -42.55
N PRO A 27 25.06 24.54 -43.03
CA PRO A 27 24.95 23.33 -43.87
C PRO A 27 24.98 23.57 -45.39
N SER A 28 25.09 22.46 -46.14
CA SER A 28 24.80 22.40 -47.58
C SER A 28 24.22 21.03 -47.98
N ALA A 29 23.25 21.03 -48.89
CA ALA A 29 22.63 19.83 -49.47
C ALA A 29 23.13 19.57 -50.90
N LEU A 30 23.00 18.35 -51.43
CA LEU A 30 22.26 18.00 -52.67
C LEU A 30 22.57 16.58 -53.22
N PHE A 31 21.61 16.04 -53.98
CA PHE A 31 21.62 14.84 -54.85
C PHE A 31 21.90 13.44 -54.24
N ALA A 32 21.46 12.31 -54.82
CA ALA A 32 20.16 11.92 -55.41
C ALA A 32 20.18 10.42 -55.84
N ARG A 33 18.99 9.77 -55.82
CA ARG A 33 18.60 8.51 -56.50
C ARG A 33 19.35 7.20 -56.16
N GLY A 34 18.57 6.15 -55.90
CA GLY A 34 19.04 4.75 -55.91
C GLY A 34 18.03 3.73 -55.38
N ARG A 35 17.11 3.24 -56.22
CA ARG A 35 16.29 2.04 -55.90
C ARG A 35 17.16 0.79 -56.01
N ALA A 36 17.06 -0.14 -55.05
CA ALA A 36 17.08 -1.57 -55.33
C ALA A 36 16.48 -2.40 -54.17
N SER A 37 15.47 -3.20 -54.49
CA SER A 37 14.98 -4.30 -53.67
C SER A 37 15.95 -5.50 -53.68
N ARG A 38 16.05 -6.26 -52.59
CA ARG A 38 16.15 -7.74 -52.60
C ARG A 38 16.03 -8.33 -51.19
N SER A 39 15.04 -9.20 -51.01
CA SER A 39 15.20 -10.41 -50.19
C SER A 39 15.89 -11.48 -51.06
N PRO A 40 16.43 -12.60 -50.50
CA PRO A 40 15.56 -13.69 -50.03
C PRO A 40 16.07 -14.47 -48.79
N ASN A 41 15.23 -15.42 -48.36
CA ASN A 41 15.45 -16.44 -47.33
C ASN A 41 16.69 -17.34 -47.59
N ALA A 42 17.27 -17.94 -46.54
CA ALA A 42 17.11 -19.39 -46.21
C ALA A 42 18.20 -19.99 -45.28
N ALA A 43 17.86 -21.12 -44.64
CA ALA A 43 18.69 -22.08 -43.86
C ALA A 43 19.34 -21.56 -42.54
N ARG A 44 19.09 -22.10 -41.33
CA ARG A 44 19.03 -23.47 -40.76
C ARG A 44 20.40 -24.11 -40.38
N GLY A 45 20.82 -23.86 -39.13
CA GLY A 45 21.60 -24.75 -38.24
C GLY A 45 23.11 -24.94 -38.52
N VAL A 46 23.93 -25.51 -37.60
CA VAL A 46 23.75 -25.87 -36.17
C VAL A 46 25.12 -26.27 -35.55
N PHE A 47 25.32 -26.07 -34.22
CA PHE A 47 26.36 -26.63 -33.30
C PHE A 47 27.89 -26.27 -33.39
N ILE A 48 28.32 -25.43 -32.43
CA ILE A 48 29.51 -25.48 -31.50
C ILE A 48 30.93 -25.89 -31.96
N ALA A 49 31.92 -25.10 -31.50
CA ALA A 49 33.27 -25.55 -31.13
C ALA A 49 33.72 -24.89 -29.79
N ALA A 50 34.69 -25.50 -29.08
CA ALA A 50 35.00 -25.19 -27.67
C ALA A 50 36.39 -24.56 -27.41
N LEU A 51 36.54 -23.97 -26.23
CA LEU A 51 37.77 -23.52 -25.54
C LEU A 51 37.70 -24.09 -24.10
N SER A 52 38.76 -24.49 -23.39
CA SER A 52 40.09 -23.85 -23.24
C SER A 52 41.16 -24.87 -22.75
N ARG A 53 42.45 -24.47 -22.74
CA ARG A 53 43.55 -25.20 -22.08
C ARG A 53 44.66 -24.23 -21.59
N LEU A 54 45.41 -24.65 -20.54
CA LEU A 54 46.70 -24.10 -20.03
C LEU A 54 46.68 -22.74 -19.25
N VAL A 55 47.56 -22.40 -18.28
CA VAL A 55 48.48 -23.13 -17.33
C VAL A 55 49.07 -22.10 -16.32
N VAL A 56 48.94 -22.22 -14.97
CA VAL A 56 49.88 -22.76 -13.93
C VAL A 56 50.83 -21.77 -13.18
N LYS A 57 51.12 -22.13 -11.90
CA LYS A 57 52.18 -21.69 -10.93
C LYS A 57 51.97 -20.40 -10.10
N ALA A 58 52.43 -20.24 -8.84
CA ALA A 58 52.66 -21.09 -7.63
C ALA A 58 53.54 -20.31 -6.58
N SER A 59 53.53 -20.78 -5.30
CA SER A 59 54.47 -20.47 -4.18
C SER A 59 54.35 -19.08 -3.47
N SER A 60 54.75 -18.89 -2.18
CA SER A 60 55.08 -19.81 -1.05
C SER A 60 55.31 -19.08 0.30
N SER A 61 55.12 -19.79 1.44
CA SER A 61 55.61 -19.51 2.84
C SER A 61 55.19 -18.21 3.55
N GLY A 62 55.08 -18.09 4.89
CA GLY A 62 55.26 -19.06 5.99
C GLY A 62 56.11 -18.50 7.17
N ARG A 63 55.57 -18.43 8.41
CA ARG A 63 56.35 -18.17 9.66
C ARG A 63 55.64 -18.71 10.93
N LYS A 64 56.40 -18.89 12.03
CA LYS A 64 56.04 -19.66 13.25
C LYS A 64 56.12 -18.85 14.55
N LEU A 65 55.27 -19.25 15.52
CA LEU A 65 55.39 -19.25 17.01
C LEU A 65 55.84 -18.01 17.81
N SER A 66 55.07 -17.72 18.87
CA SER A 66 55.55 -17.82 20.27
C SER A 66 54.36 -18.09 21.26
N ARG A 67 54.62 -18.39 22.54
CA ARG A 67 53.65 -18.86 23.57
C ARG A 67 53.75 -18.07 24.89
N ARG A 68 52.59 -17.80 25.52
CA ARG A 68 52.26 -17.65 26.98
C ARG A 68 50.99 -16.76 27.07
N GLY A 69 49.96 -16.97 27.90
CA GLY A 69 49.61 -18.05 28.84
C GLY A 69 48.37 -17.65 29.68
N VAL A 70 47.84 -18.57 30.50
CA VAL A 70 46.75 -18.41 31.51
C VAL A 70 45.29 -18.69 31.06
N SER A 71 44.62 -19.43 31.93
CA SER A 71 43.36 -20.19 31.90
C SER A 71 42.02 -19.47 31.69
N GLY A 72 41.05 -20.20 31.12
CA GLY A 72 39.60 -19.90 31.18
C GLY A 72 38.76 -20.96 30.44
N SER A 73 38.13 -21.87 31.17
CA SER A 73 37.51 -23.11 30.65
C SER A 73 36.42 -22.94 29.59
N MET A 74 36.55 -23.64 28.46
CA MET A 74 35.43 -23.98 27.56
C MET A 74 35.71 -25.31 26.86
N ALA A 75 34.75 -26.24 26.87
CA ALA A 75 34.89 -27.57 26.26
C ALA A 75 33.73 -27.85 25.31
N ILE A 76 33.99 -27.81 24.00
CA ILE A 76 33.10 -28.31 22.95
C ILE A 76 33.94 -29.19 22.01
N TYR A 77 33.39 -30.34 21.64
CA TYR A 77 34.09 -31.38 20.87
C TYR A 77 34.02 -31.15 19.35
N LEU A 78 35.19 -31.19 18.72
CA LEU A 78 35.56 -31.89 17.49
C LEU A 78 34.60 -31.94 16.25
N VAL A 79 35.19 -31.48 15.13
CA VAL A 79 35.10 -32.02 13.75
C VAL A 79 33.84 -31.75 12.93
N SER A 80 34.02 -30.93 11.88
CA SER A 80 33.64 -31.32 10.52
C SER A 80 34.69 -30.84 9.51
N ALA A 81 35.13 -31.74 8.62
CA ALA A 81 35.98 -31.48 7.47
C ALA A 81 35.81 -32.64 6.47
N ALA A 82 36.04 -32.36 5.18
CA ALA A 82 35.66 -33.18 4.02
C ALA A 82 34.13 -33.23 3.79
N GLU A 83 33.60 -33.20 2.55
CA GLU A 83 34.29 -33.26 1.24
C GLU A 83 33.48 -32.53 0.13
N ARG A 84 34.13 -32.24 -0.99
CA ARG A 84 33.48 -31.77 -2.23
C ARG A 84 33.34 -32.96 -3.18
N ALA A 85 32.26 -33.05 -3.96
CA ALA A 85 32.35 -33.23 -5.42
C ALA A 85 31.00 -33.32 -6.15
N SER A 86 30.89 -32.48 -7.19
CA SER A 86 30.31 -32.71 -8.52
C SER A 86 28.99 -33.47 -8.72
N ALA A 87 28.04 -32.78 -9.36
CA ALA A 87 27.06 -33.39 -10.25
C ALA A 87 27.70 -33.92 -11.55
N THR A 88 27.00 -34.79 -12.29
CA THR A 88 26.96 -34.71 -13.77
C THR A 88 25.85 -35.55 -14.44
N PHE A 89 25.30 -34.99 -15.53
CA PHE A 89 24.65 -35.61 -16.70
C PHE A 89 23.28 -36.33 -16.61
N HIS A 90 22.31 -35.71 -17.29
CA HIS A 90 21.17 -36.34 -17.97
C HIS A 90 21.46 -36.41 -19.49
N GLY A 91 20.87 -37.37 -20.20
CA GLY A 91 20.89 -37.41 -21.66
C GLY A 91 19.87 -38.37 -22.28
N TRP A 92 18.90 -37.79 -23.00
CA TRP A 92 18.13 -38.28 -24.19
C TRP A 92 17.55 -39.73 -24.20
N PHE A 93 16.40 -40.06 -24.79
CA PHE A 93 15.86 -39.65 -26.11
C PHE A 93 14.29 -39.91 -26.19
N PRO A 94 13.54 -40.02 -27.33
CA PRO A 94 12.25 -39.32 -27.47
C PRO A 94 10.98 -40.17 -27.83
N LYS A 95 9.83 -39.45 -27.98
CA LYS A 95 8.64 -39.70 -28.84
C LYS A 95 8.37 -41.11 -29.41
N ALA A 96 7.14 -41.63 -29.25
CA ALA A 96 6.12 -41.68 -30.34
C ALA A 96 4.75 -42.32 -29.97
N ASN A 97 3.72 -41.76 -30.59
CA ASN A 97 2.32 -42.14 -30.85
C ASN A 97 1.78 -43.58 -30.64
N ASN A 98 0.53 -43.60 -30.15
CA ASN A 98 -0.61 -44.44 -30.54
C ASN A 98 -0.43 -45.45 -31.72
N MET A 99 -0.78 -46.73 -31.50
CA MET A 99 -2.03 -47.29 -32.07
C MET A 99 -2.45 -48.67 -31.50
N SER A 100 -3.74 -48.76 -31.16
CA SER A 100 -4.67 -49.90 -31.30
C SER A 100 -4.29 -51.35 -30.93
N MET A 101 -5.08 -51.86 -29.97
CA MET A 101 -5.94 -53.07 -30.09
C MET A 101 -5.49 -54.47 -29.62
N SER A 102 -6.20 -54.89 -28.55
CA SER A 102 -6.99 -56.12 -28.45
C SER A 102 -6.40 -57.39 -27.79
N ARG A 103 -7.14 -57.83 -26.76
CA ARG A 103 -7.36 -59.22 -26.28
C ARG A 103 -6.17 -59.90 -25.58
N SER A 104 -6.34 -60.71 -24.52
CA SER A 104 -7.50 -60.99 -23.64
C SER A 104 -7.07 -61.95 -22.49
N TRP A 105 -7.90 -62.07 -21.43
CA TRP A 105 -7.84 -63.07 -20.34
C TRP A 105 -6.71 -63.00 -19.28
N GLY A 106 -7.01 -63.52 -18.08
CA GLY A 106 -6.02 -63.92 -17.08
C GLY A 106 -6.20 -63.30 -15.68
N ARG A 107 -6.82 -64.04 -14.74
CA ARG A 107 -6.85 -63.66 -13.31
C ARG A 107 -5.55 -64.05 -12.62
N LEU A 108 -5.02 -63.20 -11.73
CA LEU A 108 -4.54 -63.62 -10.40
C LEU A 108 -4.29 -62.40 -9.49
N ARG A 109 -4.69 -62.48 -8.21
CA ARG A 109 -4.12 -61.69 -7.11
C ARG A 109 -3.95 -62.61 -5.91
N PHE A 110 -2.71 -62.74 -5.44
CA PHE A 110 -2.37 -63.52 -4.26
C PHE A 110 -2.67 -62.76 -2.96
N ALA A 111 -2.86 -63.53 -1.89
CA ALA A 111 -2.88 -63.10 -0.49
C ALA A 111 -1.84 -63.93 0.30
N VAL A 112 -1.84 -63.82 1.64
CA VAL A 112 -0.90 -64.46 2.62
C VAL A 112 0.42 -63.66 2.72
N ALA A 113 0.70 -62.85 3.77
CA ALA A 113 0.92 -63.15 5.21
C ALA A 113 2.30 -63.81 5.48
N THR A 114 3.07 -63.55 6.55
CA THR A 114 2.90 -62.67 7.73
C THR A 114 4.25 -62.40 8.41
N ASP A 115 4.33 -61.27 9.13
CA ASP A 115 5.01 -61.05 10.43
C ASP A 115 6.21 -61.94 10.86
N GLN A 116 7.40 -61.34 10.98
CA GLN A 116 8.38 -61.71 12.00
C GLN A 116 9.26 -60.50 12.42
N ILE A 117 9.79 -60.56 13.64
CA ILE A 117 10.72 -59.61 14.29
C ILE A 117 10.05 -58.29 14.76
N PHE A 118 8.92 -58.46 15.42
CA PHE A 118 8.63 -57.75 16.67
C PHE A 118 9.64 -58.19 17.77
N ARG A 119 10.93 -57.83 17.65
CA ARG A 119 12.00 -58.20 18.63
C ARG A 119 13.30 -57.39 18.47
N CYS A 120 13.24 -56.06 18.68
CA CYS A 120 14.45 -55.24 18.97
C CYS A 120 14.19 -53.86 19.61
N ALA A 121 12.93 -53.46 19.85
CA ALA A 121 12.57 -52.16 20.42
C ALA A 121 12.38 -52.19 21.95
N LEU A 122 13.29 -52.84 22.67
CA LEU A 122 13.19 -53.02 24.12
C LEU A 122 14.57 -53.00 24.81
N PHE A 123 15.45 -52.05 24.41
CA PHE A 123 16.65 -51.68 25.18
C PHE A 123 17.24 -50.31 24.76
N ALA A 124 16.42 -49.25 24.72
CA ALA A 124 16.88 -47.86 24.54
C ALA A 124 15.82 -46.81 24.94
N ILE A 125 15.19 -46.94 26.11
CA ILE A 125 14.39 -45.86 26.72
C ILE A 125 14.88 -45.64 28.17
N ALA A 126 16.00 -44.94 28.26
CA ALA A 126 16.47 -44.21 29.44
C ALA A 126 17.30 -43.04 28.92
N TYR A 127 17.14 -41.84 29.50
CA TYR A 127 17.69 -40.56 29.02
C TYR A 127 17.15 -40.02 27.69
N GLN A 128 15.92 -39.50 27.71
CA GLN A 128 15.65 -38.05 27.58
C GLN A 128 14.14 -37.79 27.70
N GLY A 129 13.76 -36.76 28.46
CA GLY A 129 12.37 -36.53 28.87
C GLY A 129 11.46 -36.01 27.75
N LEU A 130 10.64 -36.88 27.18
CA LEU A 130 9.59 -36.53 26.20
C LEU A 130 8.20 -36.95 26.71
N ASP A 131 7.22 -36.07 26.54
CA ASP A 131 5.86 -36.21 27.09
C ASP A 131 5.04 -37.29 26.38
N VAL A 132 4.96 -38.46 27.03
CA VAL A 132 4.27 -39.67 26.57
C VAL A 132 2.75 -39.45 26.39
N PHE A 133 2.12 -38.49 27.10
CA PHE A 133 0.66 -38.29 27.02
C PHE A 133 0.18 -37.76 25.67
N ARG A 134 1.01 -36.99 24.94
CA ARG A 134 0.65 -36.47 23.61
C ARG A 134 0.57 -37.57 22.55
N ILE A 135 1.49 -38.53 22.58
CA ILE A 135 1.54 -39.65 21.62
C ILE A 135 0.39 -40.63 21.88
N ILE A 136 0.10 -40.94 23.15
CA ILE A 136 -1.04 -41.78 23.53
C ILE A 136 -2.38 -41.16 23.09
N ARG A 137 -2.59 -39.85 23.30
CA ARG A 137 -3.81 -39.15 22.82
C ARG A 137 -3.94 -39.18 21.30
N PHE A 138 -2.84 -39.09 20.55
CA PHE A 138 -2.84 -39.15 19.09
C PHE A 138 -3.22 -40.56 18.57
N LEU A 139 -2.64 -41.62 19.15
CA LEU A 139 -2.96 -43.01 18.80
C LEU A 139 -4.40 -43.40 19.15
N ILE A 140 -4.89 -43.03 20.35
CA ILE A 140 -6.27 -43.28 20.77
C ILE A 140 -7.27 -42.60 19.82
N ARG A 141 -7.04 -41.33 19.44
CA ARG A 141 -7.91 -40.62 18.47
C ARG A 141 -7.92 -41.27 17.08
N LYS A 142 -6.80 -41.84 16.63
CA LYS A 142 -6.70 -42.53 15.33
C LYS A 142 -7.42 -43.89 15.34
N ILE A 143 -7.32 -44.64 16.44
CA ILE A 143 -7.99 -45.94 16.61
C ILE A 143 -9.52 -45.79 16.78
N LEU A 144 -9.99 -44.78 17.51
CA LEU A 144 -11.43 -44.52 17.68
C LEU A 144 -12.11 -44.08 16.38
N ARG A 145 -11.49 -43.21 15.57
CA ARG A 145 -12.03 -42.81 14.25
C ARG A 145 -12.09 -43.99 13.26
N GLY A 146 -11.15 -44.93 13.33
CA GLY A 146 -11.14 -46.13 12.47
C GLY A 146 -12.24 -47.15 12.78
N LYS A 147 -12.63 -47.30 14.06
CA LYS A 147 -13.70 -48.23 14.46
C LYS A 147 -15.10 -47.67 14.23
N MET A 148 -15.32 -46.37 14.45
CA MET A 148 -16.66 -45.77 14.33
C MET A 148 -17.21 -45.73 12.89
N MET A 149 -16.36 -45.51 11.88
CA MET A 149 -16.79 -45.57 10.47
C MET A 149 -17.09 -46.99 9.95
N ARG A 150 -16.55 -48.04 10.56
CA ARG A 150 -16.87 -49.43 10.17
C ARG A 150 -18.17 -49.94 10.79
N LEU A 151 -18.59 -49.40 11.94
CA LEU A 151 -19.86 -49.78 12.57
C LEU A 151 -21.07 -49.20 11.82
N LEU A 152 -21.01 -47.93 11.40
CA LEU A 152 -22.07 -47.26 10.62
C LEU A 152 -22.25 -47.81 9.19
N ALA A 153 -21.23 -48.43 8.61
CA ALA A 153 -21.30 -49.05 7.29
C ALA A 153 -21.91 -50.47 7.28
N ALA A 154 -21.97 -51.14 8.44
CA ALA A 154 -22.52 -52.49 8.58
C ALA A 154 -24.04 -52.49 8.85
N VAL A 155 -24.54 -51.58 9.70
CA VAL A 155 -25.96 -51.49 10.06
C VAL A 155 -26.83 -51.08 8.84
N ARG A 156 -26.26 -50.32 7.89
CA ARG A 156 -27.00 -49.79 6.73
C ARG A 156 -27.25 -50.80 5.59
N ARG A 157 -26.91 -52.08 5.76
CA ARG A 157 -26.97 -53.09 4.69
C ARG A 157 -27.90 -54.28 4.93
N HIS A 158 -28.64 -54.31 6.05
CA HIS A 158 -29.59 -55.39 6.40
C HIS A 158 -31.01 -54.91 6.78
N ILE A 159 -31.34 -53.63 6.61
CA ILE A 159 -32.72 -53.11 6.79
C ILE A 159 -33.22 -52.55 5.44
N ARG A 160 -33.49 -53.47 4.51
CA ARG A 160 -34.10 -53.30 3.17
C ARG A 160 -34.28 -54.74 2.61
N PRO A 161 -35.20 -55.55 3.17
CA PRO A 161 -36.57 -55.52 2.64
C PRO A 161 -37.66 -55.97 3.65
N LEU A 162 -38.42 -55.02 4.21
CA LEU A 162 -39.81 -55.24 4.64
C LEU A 162 -40.48 -53.87 4.84
N ILE A 163 -41.81 -53.83 4.95
CA ILE A 163 -42.64 -52.60 5.02
C ILE A 163 -42.72 -51.86 3.66
N ASN A 164 -43.20 -52.57 2.64
CA ASN A 164 -44.00 -51.98 1.57
C ASN A 164 -45.46 -52.40 1.80
N SER A 165 -46.24 -51.56 2.49
CA SER A 165 -47.72 -51.49 2.49
C SER A 165 -48.16 -50.53 3.61
N VAL A 166 -49.24 -49.77 3.38
CA VAL A 166 -49.83 -48.81 4.33
C VAL A 166 -48.97 -47.57 4.64
N THR A 167 -48.68 -46.76 3.60
CA THR A 167 -48.48 -45.29 3.78
C THR A 167 -48.77 -44.48 2.51
N LEU A 168 -49.61 -45.01 1.61
CA LEU A 168 -49.94 -44.38 0.32
C LEU A 168 -51.41 -43.93 0.25
N ALA A 169 -51.83 -43.14 1.25
CA ALA A 169 -53.20 -42.57 1.31
C ALA A 169 -53.29 -41.17 1.95
N ILE A 170 -52.29 -40.77 2.76
CA ILE A 170 -52.30 -39.46 3.47
C ILE A 170 -51.46 -38.39 2.73
N ALA A 171 -50.53 -38.79 1.86
CA ALA A 171 -49.68 -37.87 1.10
C ALA A 171 -50.43 -37.04 0.03
N SER A 172 -51.60 -37.51 -0.43
CA SER A 172 -52.32 -36.91 -1.56
C SER A 172 -53.13 -35.65 -1.22
N LEU A 173 -53.31 -35.33 0.07
CA LEU A 173 -54.13 -34.19 0.53
C LEU A 173 -53.32 -32.97 1.01
N LEU A 174 -51.98 -33.08 1.10
CA LEU A 174 -51.09 -31.98 1.50
C LEU A 174 -50.29 -31.35 0.35
N ILE A 175 -50.38 -31.91 -0.86
CA ILE A 175 -49.65 -31.41 -2.05
C ILE A 175 -50.45 -30.33 -2.81
N GLY A 176 -51.75 -30.15 -2.49
CA GLY A 176 -52.61 -29.14 -3.12
C GLY A 176 -52.45 -27.69 -2.64
N ALA A 177 -51.63 -27.42 -1.63
CA ALA A 177 -51.55 -26.11 -0.96
C ALA A 177 -50.21 -25.36 -1.11
N PHE A 178 -49.24 -25.89 -1.87
CA PHE A 178 -47.89 -25.31 -2.03
C PHE A 178 -47.44 -25.12 -3.49
N VAL A 179 -48.37 -24.78 -4.39
CA VAL A 179 -48.08 -24.45 -5.80
C VAL A 179 -48.37 -22.97 -6.12
N ALA A 180 -48.26 -22.10 -5.10
CA ALA A 180 -48.44 -20.64 -5.24
C ALA A 180 -47.36 -19.83 -4.48
N ALA A 181 -46.16 -20.40 -4.32
CA ALA A 181 -44.97 -19.67 -3.92
C ALA A 181 -43.75 -20.31 -4.59
N GLY A 182 -43.22 -19.66 -5.64
CA GLY A 182 -41.85 -19.96 -6.07
C GLY A 182 -40.86 -19.62 -4.93
N PRO A 183 -39.60 -20.07 -5.01
CA PRO A 183 -38.59 -19.61 -4.07
C PRO A 183 -38.47 -18.10 -4.19
N ALA A 184 -39.04 -17.37 -3.23
CA ALA A 184 -38.82 -15.94 -3.10
C ALA A 184 -37.31 -15.76 -2.90
N ARG A 185 -36.64 -15.30 -3.96
CA ARG A 185 -35.23 -14.89 -3.90
C ARG A 185 -35.18 -13.84 -2.78
N ALA A 186 -34.57 -14.19 -1.65
CA ALA A 186 -34.52 -13.30 -0.50
C ALA A 186 -33.87 -11.98 -0.95
N GLN A 187 -34.70 -10.96 -1.13
CA GLN A 187 -34.27 -9.63 -1.50
C GLN A 187 -33.35 -9.16 -0.37
N SER A 188 -32.14 -8.70 -0.72
CA SER A 188 -31.21 -8.18 0.29
C SER A 188 -31.94 -7.14 1.14
N PRO A 189 -31.83 -7.18 2.48
CA PRO A 189 -32.52 -6.23 3.34
C PRO A 189 -32.26 -4.80 2.85
N GLU A 190 -33.35 -4.10 2.57
CA GLU A 190 -33.37 -2.81 1.91
C GLU A 190 -33.63 -1.74 2.97
N CYS A 191 -32.92 -0.61 2.88
CA CYS A 191 -33.10 0.45 3.85
C CYS A 191 -34.51 1.09 3.73
N PRO A 192 -35.22 1.36 4.84
CA PRO A 192 -36.63 1.81 4.82
C PRO A 192 -36.84 3.29 4.41
N GLY A 193 -35.87 3.94 3.77
CA GLY A 193 -35.97 5.34 3.31
C GLY A 193 -36.02 6.39 4.42
N LYS A 194 -35.43 6.09 5.60
CA LYS A 194 -35.41 6.94 6.82
C LYS A 194 -34.14 6.62 7.64
N ALA A 195 -34.24 6.58 8.97
CA ALA A 195 -33.19 6.07 9.84
C ALA A 195 -32.76 4.65 9.43
N LEU A 196 -31.47 4.46 9.22
CA LEU A 196 -30.87 3.17 8.97
C LEU A 196 -30.89 2.33 10.27
N PRO A 197 -31.32 1.06 10.25
CA PRO A 197 -31.19 0.15 11.40
C PRO A 197 -29.72 -0.03 11.80
N LEU A 198 -29.45 -0.52 13.02
CA LEU A 198 -28.05 -0.80 13.43
C LEU A 198 -27.44 -2.00 12.68
N GLY A 199 -28.25 -2.91 12.15
CA GLY A 199 -27.78 -4.13 11.48
C GLY A 199 -27.20 -5.19 12.43
N THR A 200 -27.00 -6.38 11.90
CA THR A 200 -26.56 -7.59 12.63
C THR A 200 -25.45 -8.37 11.92
N GLY A 201 -24.84 -7.78 10.88
CA GLY A 201 -23.82 -8.41 10.02
C GLY A 201 -24.37 -8.92 8.68
N GLU A 202 -25.60 -8.57 8.32
CA GLU A 202 -26.16 -8.80 6.97
C GLU A 202 -25.54 -7.88 5.90
N SER A 203 -25.70 -8.25 4.63
CA SER A 203 -25.43 -7.34 3.50
C SER A 203 -26.71 -6.62 3.07
N ILE A 204 -26.62 -5.32 2.79
CA ILE A 204 -27.78 -4.46 2.48
C ILE A 204 -27.62 -3.71 1.15
N ILE A 205 -28.75 -3.31 0.57
CA ILE A 205 -28.81 -2.40 -0.57
C ILE A 205 -29.48 -1.10 -0.11
N ILE A 206 -28.88 0.03 -0.50
CA ILE A 206 -29.40 1.37 -0.26
C ILE A 206 -29.80 1.96 -1.62
N SER A 207 -31.11 1.97 -1.86
CA SER A 207 -31.82 2.44 -3.07
C SER A 207 -32.61 3.74 -2.83
N HIS A 208 -32.66 4.19 -1.57
CA HIS A 208 -33.35 5.38 -1.09
C HIS A 208 -32.44 6.19 -0.14
N GLU A 209 -32.88 7.37 0.27
CA GLU A 209 -32.18 8.19 1.27
C GLU A 209 -32.28 7.57 2.67
N CYS A 210 -31.14 7.47 3.35
CA CYS A 210 -30.95 6.65 4.54
C CYS A 210 -29.98 7.32 5.52
N HIS A 211 -30.41 7.43 6.77
CA HIS A 211 -29.77 8.26 7.79
C HIS A 211 -29.14 7.42 8.89
N ALA A 212 -27.82 7.51 9.06
CA ALA A 212 -27.07 6.90 10.15
C ALA A 212 -26.73 7.97 11.20
N GLY A 213 -27.32 7.85 12.39
CA GLY A 213 -27.07 8.73 13.54
C GLY A 213 -26.14 8.09 14.57
N SER A 214 -26.19 8.56 15.82
CA SER A 214 -25.38 7.96 16.91
C SER A 214 -25.71 6.47 17.12
N GLY A 215 -24.68 5.63 17.16
CA GLY A 215 -24.83 4.19 17.39
C GLY A 215 -23.66 3.36 16.86
N THR A 216 -23.66 2.06 17.18
CA THR A 216 -22.74 1.09 16.57
C THR A 216 -23.49 0.30 15.51
N TYR A 217 -23.10 0.46 14.25
CA TYR A 217 -23.69 -0.24 13.11
C TYR A 217 -22.84 -1.46 12.75
N ASN A 218 -23.47 -2.53 12.27
CA ASN A 218 -22.83 -3.79 11.89
C ASN A 218 -23.43 -4.35 10.59
N TYR A 219 -22.69 -4.19 9.49
CA TYR A 219 -23.05 -4.70 8.17
C TYR A 219 -21.89 -5.47 7.55
N ASN A 220 -22.20 -6.47 6.72
CA ASN A 220 -21.21 -7.12 5.87
C ASN A 220 -20.94 -6.25 4.63
N GLN A 221 -21.67 -6.43 3.53
CA GLN A 221 -21.50 -5.60 2.32
C GLN A 221 -22.64 -4.60 2.18
N ILE A 222 -22.31 -3.35 1.83
CA ILE A 222 -23.27 -2.28 1.56
C ILE A 222 -23.10 -1.84 0.11
N ASN A 223 -24.18 -1.89 -0.66
CA ASN A 223 -24.23 -1.37 -2.02
C ASN A 223 -25.20 -0.18 -2.08
N ILE A 224 -24.69 1.01 -2.35
CA ILE A 224 -25.49 2.23 -2.54
C ILE A 224 -25.68 2.43 -4.03
N ILE A 225 -26.91 2.28 -4.51
CA ILE A 225 -27.27 2.26 -5.93
C ILE A 225 -28.10 3.49 -6.31
N ASN A 226 -28.52 3.60 -7.57
CA ASN A 226 -29.33 4.72 -8.07
C ASN A 226 -30.54 5.04 -7.18
N GLY A 227 -30.69 6.32 -6.81
CA GLY A 227 -31.70 6.80 -5.85
C GLY A 227 -31.29 6.67 -4.38
N GLY A 228 -30.24 5.88 -4.09
CA GLY A 228 -29.70 5.65 -2.76
C GLY A 228 -28.80 6.77 -2.25
N SER A 229 -28.93 7.10 -0.96
CA SER A 229 -28.01 8.01 -0.29
C SER A 229 -27.82 7.57 1.17
N LEU A 230 -26.59 7.24 1.57
CA LEU A 230 -26.22 7.03 2.96
C LEU A 230 -25.68 8.33 3.53
N ILE A 231 -26.43 8.94 4.45
CA ILE A 231 -26.12 10.22 5.09
C ILE A 231 -25.78 9.95 6.55
N PHE A 232 -24.63 10.46 7.00
CA PHE A 232 -24.21 10.41 8.40
C PHE A 232 -24.58 11.70 9.12
N ASP A 233 -25.51 11.61 10.08
CA ASP A 233 -26.05 12.75 10.81
C ASP A 233 -25.34 12.95 12.15
N GLU A 234 -24.76 14.13 12.35
CA GLU A 234 -24.17 14.51 13.64
C GLU A 234 -25.24 14.73 14.73
N GLY A 235 -26.51 14.89 14.34
CA GLY A 235 -27.60 15.29 15.22
C GLY A 235 -27.57 16.77 15.59
N ALA A 236 -28.66 17.29 16.17
CA ALA A 236 -28.80 18.72 16.48
C ALA A 236 -28.26 19.13 17.87
N ASN A 237 -27.91 18.17 18.73
CA ASN A 237 -27.55 18.40 20.12
C ASN A 237 -26.03 18.39 20.33
N THR A 238 -25.52 19.24 21.23
CA THR A 238 -24.08 19.31 21.61
C THR A 238 -23.61 18.16 22.51
N LEU A 239 -24.31 17.03 22.50
CA LEU A 239 -23.83 15.80 23.11
C LEU A 239 -22.78 15.21 22.14
N LYS A 240 -21.58 14.92 22.62
CA LYS A 240 -20.51 14.31 21.80
C LYS A 240 -20.94 12.94 21.28
N ILE A 241 -21.61 12.89 20.12
CA ILE A 241 -22.10 11.63 19.56
C ILE A 241 -20.95 10.78 19.00
N ALA A 242 -21.16 9.47 18.99
CA ALA A 242 -20.29 8.53 18.30
C ALA A 242 -21.12 7.73 17.30
N ILE A 243 -20.65 7.69 16.05
CA ILE A 243 -21.13 6.78 15.01
C ILE A 243 -19.97 5.81 14.73
N ASP A 244 -20.10 4.59 15.22
CA ASP A 244 -19.14 3.51 14.98
C ASP A 244 -19.74 2.59 13.90
N PHE A 245 -19.40 2.87 12.65
CA PHE A 245 -20.04 2.26 11.48
C PHE A 245 -19.21 1.12 10.90
N TRP A 246 -19.56 -0.13 11.22
CA TRP A 246 -18.81 -1.30 10.76
C TRP A 246 -19.37 -1.85 9.46
N ALA A 247 -18.51 -1.96 8.45
CA ALA A 247 -18.80 -2.60 7.17
C ALA A 247 -17.63 -3.50 6.77
N SER A 248 -17.89 -4.66 6.17
CA SER A 248 -16.82 -5.43 5.52
C SER A 248 -16.43 -4.84 4.17
N SER A 249 -17.39 -4.25 3.44
CA SER A 249 -17.12 -3.38 2.28
C SER A 249 -18.32 -2.49 1.97
N ILE A 250 -18.06 -1.29 1.45
CA ILE A 250 -19.05 -0.31 1.01
C ILE A 250 -18.74 0.02 -0.46
N LEU A 251 -19.74 -0.10 -1.33
CA LEU A 251 -19.62 0.25 -2.74
C LEU A 251 -20.70 1.27 -3.13
N ILE A 252 -20.26 2.40 -3.66
CA ILE A 252 -21.10 3.47 -4.20
C ILE A 252 -21.17 3.27 -5.72
N GLU A 253 -22.33 2.87 -6.22
CA GLU A 253 -22.62 2.58 -7.63
C GLU A 253 -23.30 3.77 -8.32
N ASN A 254 -23.67 3.61 -9.60
CA ASN A 254 -24.22 4.71 -10.40
C ASN A 254 -25.47 5.33 -9.76
N GLY A 255 -25.43 6.64 -9.49
CA GLY A 255 -26.50 7.42 -8.86
C GLY A 255 -26.57 7.27 -7.33
N GLY A 256 -25.71 6.43 -6.73
CA GLY A 256 -25.58 6.26 -5.28
C GLY A 256 -24.69 7.32 -4.64
N LYS A 257 -24.95 7.64 -3.36
CA LYS A 257 -24.19 8.67 -2.61
C LYS A 257 -23.83 8.22 -1.20
N LEU A 258 -22.64 8.56 -0.74
CA LEU A 258 -22.25 8.51 0.68
C LEU A 258 -21.81 9.90 1.13
N ILE A 259 -22.47 10.42 2.16
CA ILE A 259 -22.37 11.83 2.58
C ILE A 259 -22.17 11.94 4.09
N ALA A 260 -21.19 12.74 4.52
CA ALA A 260 -21.02 13.14 5.92
C ALA A 260 -20.57 14.61 5.99
N GLY A 261 -21.40 15.47 6.60
CA GLY A 261 -21.15 16.91 6.67
C GLY A 261 -21.24 17.64 5.32
N SER A 262 -20.91 18.93 5.33
CA SER A 262 -20.88 19.80 4.16
C SER A 262 -19.80 20.89 4.30
N VAL A 263 -19.56 21.68 3.25
CA VAL A 263 -18.64 22.84 3.30
C VAL A 263 -19.09 23.91 4.31
N SER A 264 -20.40 24.07 4.51
CA SER A 264 -20.99 25.07 5.42
C SER A 264 -21.25 24.55 6.83
N ASP A 265 -21.48 23.24 6.98
CA ASP A 265 -21.67 22.54 8.24
C ASP A 265 -20.89 21.22 8.20
N PRO A 266 -19.56 21.25 8.43
CA PRO A 266 -18.73 20.05 8.40
C PRO A 266 -18.96 19.19 9.65
N PHE A 267 -18.94 17.87 9.47
CA PHE A 267 -19.16 16.89 10.53
C PHE A 267 -18.12 17.05 11.64
N GLY A 268 -18.58 17.17 12.88
CA GLY A 268 -17.76 17.48 14.05
C GLY A 268 -17.94 18.90 14.57
N THR A 269 -18.75 19.74 13.90
CA THR A 269 -19.07 21.11 14.35
C THR A 269 -19.85 21.13 15.67
N ARG A 270 -20.54 20.04 16.02
CA ARG A 270 -21.22 19.84 17.32
C ARG A 270 -20.47 18.89 18.25
N GLY A 271 -19.22 18.53 17.91
CA GLY A 271 -18.35 17.65 18.69
C GLY A 271 -18.61 16.15 18.48
N GLY A 272 -19.36 15.76 17.45
CA GLY A 272 -19.56 14.36 17.08
C GLY A 272 -18.35 13.74 16.36
N ARG A 273 -18.22 12.41 16.47
CA ARG A 273 -17.22 11.61 15.73
C ARG A 273 -17.90 10.54 14.88
N LEU A 274 -17.47 10.44 13.62
CA LEU A 274 -17.79 9.33 12.72
C LEU A 274 -16.55 8.45 12.55
N THR A 275 -16.65 7.16 12.83
CA THR A 275 -15.59 6.17 12.58
C THR A 275 -16.16 5.04 11.73
N ILE A 276 -15.73 4.97 10.46
CA ILE A 276 -16.06 3.88 9.54
C ILE A 276 -15.01 2.77 9.69
N HIS A 277 -15.43 1.62 10.21
CA HIS A 277 -14.58 0.46 10.47
C HIS A 277 -14.68 -0.54 9.31
N LEU A 278 -13.62 -0.64 8.50
CA LEU A 278 -13.53 -1.64 7.43
C LEU A 278 -12.97 -2.95 8.02
N TYR A 279 -13.80 -3.99 8.14
CA TYR A 279 -13.41 -5.27 8.75
C TYR A 279 -13.38 -6.43 7.75
N GLY A 280 -12.71 -7.53 8.09
CA GLY A 280 -12.73 -8.75 7.27
C GLY A 280 -11.42 -9.54 7.33
N ALA A 281 -11.53 -10.86 7.16
CA ALA A 281 -10.39 -11.77 7.13
C ALA A 281 -9.68 -11.73 5.76
N ILE A 282 -8.35 -11.92 5.77
CA ILE A 282 -7.62 -12.26 4.55
C ILE A 282 -8.09 -13.64 4.03
N PRO A 283 -8.20 -13.84 2.71
CA PRO A 283 -8.44 -15.16 2.13
C PRO A 283 -7.31 -16.14 2.49
N ALA A 284 -7.66 -17.41 2.74
CA ALA A 284 -6.70 -18.41 3.23
C ALA A 284 -5.64 -18.85 2.20
N ASP A 285 -5.96 -18.70 0.91
CA ASP A 285 -5.06 -18.87 -0.24
C ASP A 285 -4.47 -17.53 -0.71
N LEU A 286 -4.75 -16.44 0.01
CA LEU A 286 -4.46 -15.05 -0.34
C LEU A 286 -5.21 -14.54 -1.60
N HIS A 287 -6.12 -15.32 -2.20
CA HIS A 287 -6.92 -14.90 -3.36
C HIS A 287 -8.39 -14.65 -2.96
N GLY A 288 -8.82 -13.41 -3.13
CA GLY A 288 -10.09 -12.89 -2.61
C GLY A 288 -11.23 -12.88 -3.62
N LYS A 289 -12.40 -12.56 -3.08
CA LYS A 289 -13.57 -12.11 -3.85
C LYS A 289 -13.83 -10.67 -3.44
N GLY A 290 -13.67 -9.73 -4.37
CA GLY A 290 -14.03 -8.35 -4.11
C GLY A 290 -15.53 -8.15 -3.95
N ILE A 291 -15.96 -6.98 -3.48
CA ILE A 291 -17.38 -6.60 -3.45
C ILE A 291 -17.96 -6.59 -4.87
N THR A 292 -19.07 -7.29 -5.09
CA THR A 292 -19.76 -7.36 -6.40
C THR A 292 -20.87 -6.32 -6.49
N CYS A 293 -21.05 -5.73 -7.68
CA CYS A 293 -22.04 -4.70 -7.94
C CYS A 293 -23.47 -5.25 -7.92
N LYS A 294 -24.44 -4.44 -7.43
CA LYS A 294 -25.86 -4.82 -7.24
C LYS A 294 -26.84 -3.97 -8.03
N SER A 295 -26.41 -2.88 -8.66
CA SER A 295 -27.24 -2.15 -9.62
C SER A 295 -27.77 -3.10 -10.70
N PRO A 296 -29.01 -2.91 -11.19
CA PRO A 296 -29.56 -3.73 -12.27
C PRO A 296 -28.59 -3.81 -13.45
N LYS A 297 -28.18 -5.03 -13.82
CA LYS A 297 -27.38 -5.24 -15.01
C LYS A 297 -28.25 -4.96 -16.23
N ALA A 298 -27.75 -4.12 -17.12
CA ALA A 298 -28.37 -3.96 -18.43
C ALA A 298 -28.21 -5.25 -19.28
N ASP A 299 -29.00 -5.38 -20.34
CA ASP A 299 -29.09 -6.58 -21.18
C ASP A 299 -27.75 -7.05 -21.78
N ASN A 300 -26.75 -6.16 -21.86
CA ASN A 300 -25.40 -6.47 -22.35
C ASN A 300 -24.38 -6.83 -21.24
N GLY A 301 -24.80 -6.93 -19.98
CA GLY A 301 -23.94 -7.30 -18.85
C GLY A 301 -23.05 -6.20 -18.31
N ALA A 302 -23.32 -4.91 -18.61
CA ALA A 302 -22.61 -3.79 -17.99
C ALA A 302 -22.80 -3.82 -16.45
N PRO A 303 -21.71 -3.77 -15.65
CA PRO A 303 -21.80 -3.86 -14.20
C PRO A 303 -22.04 -2.48 -13.57
N CYS A 304 -22.40 -2.46 -12.29
CA CYS A 304 -22.41 -1.26 -11.43
C CYS A 304 -23.29 -0.09 -11.93
N GLY A 305 -24.27 -0.38 -12.78
CA GLY A 305 -25.15 0.60 -13.41
C GLY A 305 -24.49 1.42 -14.53
N ILE A 306 -23.31 1.02 -15.02
CA ILE A 306 -22.62 1.69 -16.13
C ILE A 306 -23.48 1.62 -17.40
N ASP A 307 -23.53 2.72 -18.17
CA ASP A 307 -24.24 2.74 -19.44
C ASP A 307 -23.72 1.65 -20.40
N PRO A 308 -24.62 0.86 -21.03
CA PRO A 308 -24.28 -0.21 -21.97
C PRO A 308 -23.30 0.19 -23.08
N THR A 309 -23.46 1.40 -23.64
CA THR A 309 -22.70 1.90 -24.77
C THR A 309 -21.33 2.43 -24.35
N ILE A 310 -21.24 3.01 -23.14
CA ILE A 310 -19.97 3.41 -22.52
C ILE A 310 -19.17 2.15 -22.15
N TRP A 311 -19.80 1.17 -21.49
CA TRP A 311 -19.15 -0.11 -21.17
C TRP A 311 -18.66 -0.86 -22.41
N ALA A 312 -19.46 -0.87 -23.49
CA ALA A 312 -19.09 -1.52 -24.75
C ALA A 312 -18.00 -0.76 -25.54
N SER A 313 -17.77 0.53 -25.26
CA SER A 313 -16.84 1.38 -26.02
C SER A 313 -15.38 0.93 -25.92
N LYS A 314 -14.96 0.36 -24.78
CA LYS A 314 -13.60 -0.14 -24.52
C LYS A 314 -12.50 0.88 -24.87
N GLY A 315 -12.76 2.16 -24.67
CA GLY A 315 -11.88 3.28 -24.98
C GLY A 315 -11.71 3.60 -26.47
N GLY A 316 -12.50 2.98 -27.35
CA GLY A 316 -12.43 3.20 -28.80
C GLY A 316 -12.88 4.59 -29.26
N THR A 317 -13.77 5.24 -28.50
CA THR A 317 -14.14 6.65 -28.69
C THR A 317 -14.19 7.37 -27.35
N GLU A 318 -14.05 8.68 -27.37
CA GLU A 318 -14.42 9.54 -26.25
C GLU A 318 -15.94 9.46 -25.99
N LYS A 319 -16.32 9.76 -24.75
CA LYS A 319 -17.68 9.75 -24.21
C LYS A 319 -17.83 10.89 -23.23
N VAL A 320 -19.06 11.41 -23.10
CA VAL A 320 -19.44 12.21 -21.93
C VAL A 320 -19.70 11.24 -20.78
N LEU A 321 -18.90 11.37 -19.73
CA LEU A 321 -18.94 10.60 -18.50
C LEU A 321 -19.58 11.44 -17.37
N PRO A 322 -19.96 10.81 -16.24
CA PRO A 322 -20.41 11.52 -15.04
C PRO A 322 -19.43 12.62 -14.58
N GLY A 323 -19.94 13.61 -13.85
CA GLY A 323 -19.18 14.80 -13.43
C GLY A 323 -18.76 15.73 -14.57
N GLY A 324 -19.38 15.63 -15.76
CA GLY A 324 -19.14 16.51 -16.90
C GLY A 324 -17.80 16.27 -17.62
N VAL A 325 -17.26 15.06 -17.52
CA VAL A 325 -15.97 14.70 -18.13
C VAL A 325 -16.15 14.20 -19.56
N GLU A 326 -15.45 14.79 -20.52
CA GLU A 326 -15.25 14.18 -21.85
C GLU A 326 -13.90 13.43 -21.87
N ASP A 327 -13.95 12.08 -21.98
CA ASP A 327 -12.79 11.19 -22.07
C ASP A 327 -13.15 9.77 -22.58
N ARG A 328 -12.15 8.91 -22.84
CA ARG A 328 -12.27 7.47 -23.14
C ARG A 328 -12.55 6.65 -21.88
N PHE A 329 -13.53 5.76 -21.93
CA PHE A 329 -13.84 4.83 -20.84
C PHE A 329 -13.32 3.41 -21.13
N TYR A 330 -12.48 2.88 -20.24
CA TYR A 330 -11.98 1.50 -20.30
C TYR A 330 -12.71 0.62 -19.30
N GLN A 331 -13.03 -0.62 -19.71
CA GLN A 331 -13.74 -1.57 -18.85
C GLN A 331 -12.97 -1.86 -17.57
N TYR A 332 -13.68 -1.95 -16.45
CA TYR A 332 -13.09 -2.30 -15.17
C TYR A 332 -12.57 -3.74 -15.21
N THR A 333 -11.40 -3.94 -14.62
CA THR A 333 -10.83 -5.27 -14.33
C THR A 333 -10.83 -5.49 -12.82
N PRO A 334 -10.87 -6.75 -12.34
CA PRO A 334 -10.59 -7.06 -10.95
C PRO A 334 -9.22 -6.50 -10.52
N LEU A 335 -9.06 -6.21 -9.24
CA LEU A 335 -7.73 -5.94 -8.69
C LEU A 335 -6.90 -7.24 -8.66
N PRO A 336 -5.56 -7.18 -8.75
CA PRO A 336 -4.71 -8.35 -8.57
C PRO A 336 -5.03 -9.08 -7.26
N PHE A 337 -5.04 -10.40 -7.29
CA PHE A 337 -5.42 -11.28 -6.18
C PHE A 337 -6.90 -11.27 -5.76
N ASP A 338 -7.79 -10.46 -6.34
CA ASP A 338 -9.21 -10.37 -5.94
C ASP A 338 -10.17 -10.78 -7.10
N ASP A 339 -9.72 -11.73 -7.94
CA ASP A 339 -10.37 -12.20 -9.18
C ASP A 339 -11.41 -13.32 -8.98
N GLY A 340 -11.66 -13.75 -7.73
CA GLY A 340 -12.64 -14.78 -7.42
C GLY A 340 -14.10 -14.33 -7.61
N THR A 341 -14.95 -15.22 -8.14
CA THR A 341 -16.35 -14.93 -8.47
C THR A 341 -17.34 -15.36 -7.37
N ASP A 342 -18.48 -14.66 -7.25
CA ASP A 342 -19.58 -15.02 -6.34
C ASP A 342 -20.45 -16.18 -6.87
N ALA A 343 -21.51 -16.55 -6.14
CA ALA A 343 -22.38 -17.68 -6.49
C ALA A 343 -23.14 -17.51 -7.84
N ASN A 344 -23.22 -16.30 -8.37
CA ASN A 344 -23.79 -15.99 -9.70
C ASN A 344 -22.72 -15.89 -10.79
N ASN A 345 -21.47 -16.25 -10.46
CA ASN A 345 -20.27 -16.05 -11.29
C ASN A 345 -19.92 -14.57 -11.55
N ASP A 346 -20.33 -13.65 -10.67
CA ASP A 346 -19.97 -12.24 -10.75
C ASP A 346 -18.64 -11.94 -10.06
N VAL A 347 -17.83 -11.04 -10.63
CA VAL A 347 -16.52 -10.65 -10.09
C VAL A 347 -16.57 -9.27 -9.43
N GLY A 348 -15.75 -9.05 -8.40
CA GLY A 348 -15.58 -7.75 -7.75
C GLY A 348 -14.50 -6.92 -8.42
N TYR A 349 -14.81 -5.68 -8.78
CA TYR A 349 -13.86 -4.78 -9.46
C TYR A 349 -13.03 -3.91 -8.52
N PHE A 350 -13.39 -3.85 -7.24
CA PHE A 350 -12.83 -2.89 -6.27
C PHE A 350 -12.03 -3.57 -5.13
N GLY A 351 -11.93 -4.89 -5.18
CA GLY A 351 -11.32 -5.71 -4.13
C GLY A 351 -12.18 -5.85 -2.88
N ALA A 352 -11.59 -6.43 -1.84
CA ALA A 352 -12.20 -6.63 -0.52
C ALA A 352 -11.80 -5.53 0.49
N LYS A 353 -12.46 -5.53 1.65
CA LYS A 353 -12.18 -4.64 2.80
C LYS A 353 -12.14 -3.15 2.41
N VAL A 354 -13.11 -2.73 1.60
CA VAL A 354 -13.00 -1.50 0.79
C VAL A 354 -14.15 -0.51 0.99
N LEU A 355 -13.84 0.80 0.93
CA LEU A 355 -14.79 1.84 0.54
C LEU A 355 -14.54 2.20 -0.93
N ALA A 356 -15.49 1.91 -1.81
CA ALA A 356 -15.31 2.00 -3.25
C ALA A 356 -16.28 3.00 -3.90
N VAL A 357 -15.77 3.80 -4.84
CA VAL A 357 -16.54 4.72 -5.69
C VAL A 357 -16.45 4.25 -7.13
N SER A 358 -17.59 3.82 -7.66
CA SER A 358 -17.78 3.38 -9.04
C SER A 358 -18.24 4.54 -9.94
N TYR A 359 -18.34 4.25 -11.24
CA TYR A 359 -19.06 5.04 -12.23
C TYR A 359 -20.37 5.62 -11.67
N GLY A 360 -20.57 6.93 -11.82
CA GLY A 360 -21.74 7.67 -11.36
C GLY A 360 -21.93 7.74 -9.83
N GLY A 361 -21.02 7.18 -9.04
CA GLY A 361 -21.05 7.24 -7.58
C GLY A 361 -20.54 8.58 -7.04
N THR A 362 -21.10 9.00 -5.91
CA THR A 362 -20.73 10.25 -5.20
C THR A 362 -20.20 9.94 -3.79
N LEU A 363 -18.96 10.33 -3.49
CA LEU A 363 -18.40 10.33 -2.14
C LEU A 363 -18.15 11.77 -1.66
N GLN A 364 -18.80 12.17 -0.57
CA GLN A 364 -18.69 13.50 0.01
C GLN A 364 -18.48 13.42 1.53
N LEU A 365 -17.26 13.66 1.99
CA LEU A 365 -16.89 13.62 3.40
C LEU A 365 -16.25 14.95 3.78
N TYR A 366 -16.85 15.69 4.70
CA TYR A 366 -16.42 17.01 5.14
C TYR A 366 -16.32 17.02 6.66
N GLY A 367 -15.13 16.73 7.21
CA GLY A 367 -14.86 16.78 8.65
C GLY A 367 -14.39 18.16 9.10
N LYS A 368 -14.74 18.56 10.33
CA LYS A 368 -14.44 19.89 10.88
C LYS A 368 -12.98 20.03 11.36
N LYS A 369 -12.48 19.06 12.12
CA LYS A 369 -11.19 19.13 12.82
C LYS A 369 -10.01 19.10 11.83
N GLY A 370 -9.04 20.01 12.01
CA GLY A 370 -7.85 20.11 11.17
C GLY A 370 -8.08 20.60 9.73
N ALA A 371 -9.31 21.04 9.41
CA ALA A 371 -9.74 21.37 8.06
C ALA A 371 -10.10 22.85 7.89
N THR A 372 -9.48 23.49 6.90
CA THR A 372 -9.75 24.88 6.55
C THR A 372 -10.75 25.00 5.40
N TYR A 373 -11.96 25.47 5.70
CA TYR A 373 -13.03 25.74 4.73
C TYR A 373 -13.02 27.20 4.26
N GLY A 374 -13.40 27.44 3.00
CA GLY A 374 -13.39 28.77 2.39
C GLY A 374 -13.04 28.72 0.91
N ALA A 375 -12.40 29.77 0.40
CA ALA A 375 -11.85 29.80 -0.95
C ALA A 375 -10.80 28.68 -1.16
N GLU A 376 -10.63 28.22 -2.40
CA GLU A 376 -9.59 27.24 -2.72
C GLU A 376 -8.20 27.75 -2.30
N PRO A 377 -7.36 26.88 -1.72
CA PRO A 377 -6.12 27.28 -1.08
C PRO A 377 -5.12 27.84 -2.06
N GLY A 378 -4.39 28.88 -1.63
CA GLY A 378 -3.09 29.16 -2.23
C GLY A 378 -2.18 27.93 -2.10
N PRO A 379 -1.37 27.60 -3.12
CA PRO A 379 -0.64 26.33 -3.20
C PRO A 379 0.48 26.14 -2.16
N LYS A 380 0.72 27.15 -1.32
CA LYS A 380 1.68 27.16 -0.21
C LYS A 380 1.01 27.39 1.16
N ASN A 381 -0.31 27.31 1.23
CA ASN A 381 -1.07 27.44 2.47
C ASN A 381 -1.38 26.06 3.06
N SER A 382 -0.77 25.74 4.20
CA SER A 382 -0.97 24.49 4.96
C SER A 382 -2.22 24.49 5.84
N GLY A 383 -2.99 25.59 5.87
CA GLY A 383 -4.20 25.72 6.68
C GLY A 383 -3.92 25.50 8.16
N THR A 384 -4.83 24.79 8.84
CA THR A 384 -4.59 24.26 10.19
C THR A 384 -4.20 22.78 10.19
N SER A 385 -4.01 22.13 9.03
CA SER A 385 -3.63 20.71 8.98
C SER A 385 -2.19 20.47 9.44
N TRP A 386 -1.28 21.41 9.15
CA TRP A 386 0.07 21.47 9.72
C TRP A 386 0.63 22.89 9.70
N VAL A 387 1.56 23.16 10.61
CA VAL A 387 2.18 24.47 10.87
C VAL A 387 3.67 24.31 11.17
N ARG A 388 4.42 25.41 11.36
CA ARG A 388 5.84 25.35 11.75
C ARG A 388 6.00 25.44 13.26
N LEU A 389 7.02 24.77 13.77
CA LEU A 389 7.50 24.94 15.14
C LEU A 389 8.11 26.35 15.30
N LYS A 390 7.88 27.00 16.44
CA LYS A 390 8.38 28.34 16.79
C LYS A 390 9.23 28.24 18.06
N GLY A 391 10.54 28.17 17.87
CA GLY A 391 11.51 27.92 18.95
C GLY A 391 11.87 26.44 19.08
N THR A 392 13.14 26.16 19.33
CA THR A 392 13.70 24.80 19.27
C THR A 392 13.39 23.98 20.52
N ILE A 393 12.70 22.85 20.36
CA ILE A 393 12.49 21.86 21.43
C ILE A 393 13.82 21.13 21.67
N LYS A 394 14.24 21.01 22.93
CA LYS A 394 15.49 20.32 23.31
C LYS A 394 15.17 18.97 23.93
N GLY A 395 15.27 17.92 23.13
CA GLY A 395 14.96 16.55 23.54
C GLY A 395 15.75 16.05 24.74
N GLY A 396 15.17 15.11 25.48
CA GLY A 396 15.78 14.50 26.67
C GLY A 396 15.85 15.42 27.90
N LYS A 397 15.14 16.54 27.89
CA LYS A 397 15.05 17.50 29.02
C LYS A 397 13.70 17.50 29.75
N ASN A 398 12.82 16.54 29.43
CA ASN A 398 11.42 16.53 29.84
C ASN A 398 10.70 17.85 29.49
N ASP A 399 10.90 18.29 28.25
CA ASP A 399 10.16 19.41 27.68
C ASP A 399 8.80 18.91 27.17
N HIS A 400 7.73 19.40 27.81
CA HIS A 400 6.33 19.07 27.52
C HIS A 400 5.60 20.24 26.85
N THR A 401 6.32 21.23 26.32
CA THR A 401 5.70 22.39 25.68
C THR A 401 6.29 22.71 24.32
N ILE A 402 5.42 22.97 23.35
CA ILE A 402 5.81 23.51 22.04
C ILE A 402 5.07 24.84 21.82
N THR A 403 5.63 25.67 20.94
CA THR A 403 4.90 26.82 20.37
C THR A 403 4.88 26.67 18.86
N VAL A 404 3.73 26.89 18.23
CA VAL A 404 3.55 26.77 16.77
C VAL A 404 3.25 28.12 16.12
N GLU A 405 3.44 28.19 14.80
CA GLU A 405 3.18 29.36 13.98
C GLU A 405 2.75 28.96 12.55
N PRO A 406 1.62 29.47 12.04
CA PRO A 406 0.61 30.30 12.71
C PRO A 406 -0.14 29.57 13.86
N PRO A 407 -1.00 30.26 14.63
CA PRO A 407 -1.92 29.62 15.57
C PRO A 407 -2.86 28.62 14.87
N VAL A 408 -3.33 27.61 15.62
CA VAL A 408 -4.19 26.51 15.14
C VAL A 408 -5.49 26.37 15.93
N ASP A 409 -6.48 25.67 15.36
CA ASP A 409 -7.80 25.39 15.95
C ASP A 409 -7.92 23.98 16.54
N TRP A 410 -6.81 23.41 17.02
CA TRP A 410 -6.74 22.06 17.60
C TRP A 410 -7.26 22.02 19.04
N GLU A 411 -7.55 20.83 19.56
CA GLU A 411 -8.17 20.65 20.88
C GLU A 411 -7.44 19.63 21.76
N ASP A 412 -7.71 19.66 23.06
CA ASP A 412 -7.20 18.70 24.04
C ASP A 412 -7.60 17.26 23.66
N GLY A 413 -6.64 16.32 23.75
CA GLY A 413 -6.77 14.93 23.32
C GLY A 413 -6.43 14.67 21.85
N ASP A 414 -6.15 15.70 21.05
CA ASP A 414 -5.73 15.51 19.66
C ASP A 414 -4.31 14.97 19.54
N HIS A 415 -4.11 14.06 18.58
CA HIS A 415 -2.81 13.52 18.21
C HIS A 415 -2.17 14.37 17.11
N PHE A 416 -0.89 14.70 17.28
CA PHE A 416 -0.08 15.42 16.31
C PHE A 416 1.34 14.82 16.21
N VAL A 417 2.07 15.15 15.15
CA VAL A 417 3.46 14.72 14.94
C VAL A 417 4.37 15.93 14.82
N VAL A 418 5.48 15.93 15.55
CA VAL A 418 6.61 16.85 15.32
C VAL A 418 7.63 16.16 14.43
N THR A 419 7.94 16.76 13.29
CA THR A 419 8.86 16.14 12.32
C THR A 419 10.30 16.12 12.82
N THR A 420 11.04 15.06 12.47
CA THR A 420 12.50 15.05 12.55
C THR A 420 13.11 16.27 11.84
N THR A 421 14.19 16.80 12.42
CA THR A 421 15.11 17.76 11.79
C THR A 421 16.56 17.29 11.91
N ASP A 422 16.75 16.01 12.18
CA ASP A 422 18.03 15.37 12.50
C ASP A 422 18.54 14.56 11.30
N TYR A 423 19.72 13.97 11.41
CA TYR A 423 20.24 13.00 10.43
C TYR A 423 19.36 11.74 10.33
N LEU A 424 18.71 11.33 11.42
CA LEU A 424 17.89 10.12 11.48
C LEU A 424 16.43 10.38 11.08
N ALA A 425 15.95 9.57 10.14
CA ALA A 425 14.64 9.69 9.51
C ALA A 425 13.45 9.37 10.44
N ASP A 426 13.69 8.55 11.47
CA ASP A 426 12.70 8.06 12.44
C ASP A 426 12.61 8.91 13.72
N HIS A 427 13.35 10.01 13.82
CA HIS A 427 13.27 10.97 14.93
C HIS A 427 12.04 11.91 14.84
N SER A 428 10.97 11.51 14.14
CA SER A 428 9.67 12.19 14.21
C SER A 428 8.87 11.59 15.36
N GLU A 429 8.21 12.42 16.16
CA GLU A 429 7.53 11.98 17.38
C GLU A 429 6.04 12.31 17.31
N GLU A 430 5.20 11.32 17.56
CA GLU A 430 3.77 11.51 17.78
C GLU A 430 3.51 11.86 19.25
N MET A 431 2.60 12.80 19.49
CA MET A 431 2.31 13.41 20.78
C MET A 431 0.81 13.67 20.90
N VAL A 432 0.30 13.74 22.13
CA VAL A 432 -1.10 14.10 22.43
C VAL A 432 -1.16 15.46 23.09
N ILE A 433 -2.06 16.33 22.62
CA ILE A 433 -2.33 17.62 23.25
C ILE A 433 -2.97 17.38 24.63
N GLU A 434 -2.30 17.79 25.70
CA GLU A 434 -2.93 17.88 27.03
C GLU A 434 -3.73 19.17 27.17
N LYS A 435 -3.19 20.27 26.62
CA LYS A 435 -3.78 21.61 26.70
C LYS A 435 -3.22 22.52 25.60
N ILE A 436 -4.08 23.29 24.95
CA ILE A 436 -3.67 24.37 24.04
C ILE A 436 -4.03 25.78 24.57
N GLU A 437 -3.10 26.73 24.46
CA GLU A 437 -3.26 28.12 24.91
C GLU A 437 -3.18 29.07 23.69
N ARG A 438 -4.31 29.76 23.42
CA ARG A 438 -4.49 30.72 22.31
C ARG A 438 -4.18 30.17 20.91
N GLY A 439 -4.25 28.85 20.73
CA GLY A 439 -3.89 28.18 19.48
C GLY A 439 -2.39 28.16 19.18
N GLU A 440 -1.52 28.72 20.03
CA GLU A 440 -0.08 28.82 19.76
C GLU A 440 0.75 27.88 20.63
N LYS A 441 0.50 27.87 21.95
CA LYS A 441 1.31 27.14 22.91
C LYS A 441 0.60 25.85 23.30
N ILE A 442 1.21 24.72 22.98
CA ILE A 442 0.65 23.38 23.21
C ILE A 442 1.47 22.72 24.34
N LYS A 443 0.79 22.29 25.39
CA LYS A 443 1.30 21.32 26.38
C LYS A 443 0.95 19.92 25.90
N PHE A 444 1.88 18.97 26.00
CA PHE A 444 1.70 17.64 25.44
C PHE A 444 2.28 16.51 26.29
N ASP A 445 1.67 15.33 26.13
CA ASP A 445 2.23 14.05 26.54
C ASP A 445 2.88 13.36 25.33
N ALA A 446 4.07 12.78 25.54
CA ALA A 446 4.72 11.94 24.53
C ALA A 446 4.00 10.60 24.42
N LEU A 447 3.76 10.10 23.20
CA LEU A 447 3.19 8.78 23.01
C LEU A 447 4.24 7.69 23.20
N CYS A 448 3.86 6.68 23.96
CA CYS A 448 4.66 5.49 24.20
C CYS A 448 3.93 4.23 23.74
N PRO A 449 4.65 3.10 23.55
CA PRO A 449 4.05 1.86 23.05
C PRO A 449 2.81 1.45 23.86
N ALA A 450 1.77 0.98 23.17
CA ALA A 450 0.46 0.71 23.75
C ALA A 450 0.56 -0.14 25.04
N GLY A 451 0.01 0.39 26.13
CA GLY A 451 0.07 -0.23 27.46
C GLY A 451 1.16 0.31 28.40
N GLN A 452 2.05 1.20 27.94
CA GLN A 452 3.03 1.88 28.80
C GLN A 452 2.63 3.32 29.08
N LYS A 453 2.61 3.72 30.37
CA LYS A 453 2.68 5.13 30.75
C LYS A 453 4.13 5.58 30.74
N CYS A 454 4.45 6.55 29.90
CA CYS A 454 5.69 7.29 30.03
C CYS A 454 5.50 8.41 31.06
N ASN A 455 5.61 8.02 32.33
CA ASN A 455 5.85 8.99 33.39
C ASN A 455 7.18 9.70 33.06
N ASP A 456 7.16 11.02 33.02
CA ASP A 456 8.36 11.87 32.94
C ASP A 456 9.21 11.72 31.67
N THR A 457 8.60 11.59 30.48
CA THR A 457 9.31 11.85 29.21
C THR A 457 8.57 12.90 28.37
N GLY A 458 9.18 14.08 28.25
CA GLY A 458 8.83 15.05 27.21
C GLY A 458 9.36 14.59 25.85
N ALA A 459 9.52 15.53 24.89
CA ALA A 459 10.13 15.21 23.60
C ALA A 459 11.49 14.50 23.78
N LYS A 460 11.68 13.39 23.07
CA LYS A 460 12.91 12.59 23.15
C LYS A 460 14.03 13.22 22.34
N TRP A 461 13.71 13.78 21.18
CA TRP A 461 14.66 14.31 20.21
C TRP A 461 14.66 15.83 20.14
N THR A 462 15.70 16.40 19.55
CA THR A 462 15.77 17.86 19.31
C THR A 462 15.09 18.18 17.99
N HIS A 463 14.03 18.98 18.05
CA HIS A 463 13.32 19.48 16.88
C HIS A 463 13.65 20.96 16.70
N ASN A 464 14.36 21.29 15.63
CA ASN A 464 14.78 22.65 15.33
C ASN A 464 13.58 23.55 15.07
N GLY A 465 13.49 24.68 15.78
CA GLY A 465 12.42 25.68 15.64
C GLY A 465 12.89 27.02 15.08
N GLU A 466 14.10 27.07 14.52
CA GLU A 466 14.71 28.27 13.93
C GLU A 466 14.98 28.12 12.41
N GLN A 467 14.88 29.21 11.66
CA GLN A 467 15.26 29.25 10.24
C GLN A 467 16.76 29.46 10.09
N TYR A 468 17.40 28.78 9.13
CA TYR A 468 18.81 28.97 8.84
C TYR A 468 19.04 30.25 8.02
N SER A 469 19.74 31.22 8.59
CA SER A 469 20.05 32.50 7.91
C SER A 469 20.99 32.30 6.72
N LEU A 470 20.61 32.84 5.56
CA LEU A 470 21.44 32.84 4.35
C LEU A 470 22.26 34.15 4.20
N ALA A 471 22.22 35.03 5.19
CA ALA A 471 22.88 36.34 5.15
C ALA A 471 24.42 36.29 5.04
N SER A 472 25.03 35.16 5.44
CA SER A 472 26.46 34.89 5.33
C SER A 472 26.88 34.24 4.00
N ILE A 473 25.92 33.89 3.13
CA ILE A 473 26.23 33.22 1.86
C ILE A 473 26.81 34.23 0.85
N PRO A 474 27.92 33.90 0.15
CA PRO A 474 28.54 34.80 -0.82
C PRO A 474 27.56 35.31 -1.88
N ALA A 475 27.47 36.63 -2.05
CA ALA A 475 26.56 37.30 -2.99
C ALA A 475 26.66 36.79 -4.44
N ARG A 476 27.83 36.23 -4.84
CA ARG A 476 28.05 35.57 -6.14
C ARG A 476 27.12 34.37 -6.42
N LEU A 477 26.45 33.83 -5.40
CA LEU A 477 25.48 32.74 -5.53
C LEU A 477 24.05 33.24 -5.80
N MET A 478 23.83 34.56 -5.81
CA MET A 478 22.61 35.24 -6.29
C MET A 478 21.29 34.76 -5.64
N PHE A 479 21.34 34.26 -4.41
CA PHE A 479 20.15 33.89 -3.66
C PHE A 479 19.29 35.11 -3.32
N THR A 480 18.01 35.06 -3.71
CA THR A 480 17.00 36.07 -3.34
C THR A 480 16.35 35.79 -1.99
N LYS A 481 16.49 34.57 -1.44
CA LYS A 481 15.97 34.17 -0.13
C LYS A 481 16.91 34.63 1.00
N LYS A 482 16.35 35.20 2.06
CA LYS A 482 17.09 35.65 3.25
C LYS A 482 17.39 34.51 4.25
N ALA A 483 16.57 33.46 4.25
CA ALA A 483 16.70 32.29 5.12
C ALA A 483 16.24 31.02 4.37
N ALA A 484 16.76 29.87 4.80
CA ALA A 484 16.21 28.56 4.48
C ALA A 484 15.28 28.11 5.60
N GLU A 485 14.12 27.57 5.24
CA GLU A 485 13.14 27.05 6.20
C GLU A 485 13.58 25.66 6.66
N THR A 486 14.23 25.64 7.81
CA THR A 486 14.79 24.44 8.48
C THR A 486 14.00 24.03 9.72
N ARG A 487 12.88 24.72 10.03
CA ARG A 487 12.07 24.42 11.21
C ARG A 487 11.31 23.12 11.03
N ALA A 488 11.19 22.35 12.10
CA ALA A 488 10.26 21.24 12.19
C ALA A 488 8.84 21.72 11.84
N ALA A 489 8.09 20.85 11.17
CA ALA A 489 6.65 21.01 11.09
C ALA A 489 5.98 20.29 12.26
N VAL A 490 4.80 20.77 12.61
CA VAL A 490 3.89 20.16 13.58
C VAL A 490 2.59 19.89 12.82
N ALA A 491 2.19 18.63 12.73
CA ALA A 491 1.11 18.19 11.83
C ALA A 491 0.04 17.40 12.59
N LEU A 492 -1.22 17.79 12.44
CA LEU A 492 -2.34 17.16 13.14
C LEU A 492 -2.70 15.82 12.48
N LEU A 493 -2.84 14.76 13.27
CA LEU A 493 -3.36 13.46 12.82
C LEU A 493 -4.87 13.33 13.03
N THR A 494 -5.40 13.71 14.19
CA THR A 494 -6.81 13.48 14.54
C THR A 494 -7.77 14.23 13.62
N ARG A 495 -8.87 13.58 13.22
CA ARG A 495 -9.98 14.20 12.44
C ARG A 495 -11.35 13.81 12.99
N SER A 496 -12.38 14.58 12.63
CA SER A 496 -13.77 14.35 13.05
C SER A 496 -14.42 13.14 12.37
N ILE A 497 -13.97 12.82 11.16
CA ILE A 497 -14.34 11.61 10.40
C ILE A 497 -13.09 10.74 10.30
N GLN A 498 -13.21 9.46 10.62
CA GLN A 498 -12.17 8.46 10.51
C GLN A 498 -12.63 7.30 9.63
N ILE A 499 -11.75 6.79 8.78
CA ILE A 499 -11.88 5.50 8.07
C ILE A 499 -10.72 4.65 8.55
N VAL A 500 -11.03 3.55 9.23
CA VAL A 500 -10.05 2.75 9.98
C VAL A 500 -10.09 1.29 9.56
N SER A 501 -8.93 0.64 9.62
CA SER A 501 -8.89 -0.81 9.60
C SER A 501 -9.47 -1.37 10.89
N ALA A 502 -10.34 -2.35 10.75
CA ALA A 502 -10.73 -3.28 11.80
C ALA A 502 -10.14 -4.68 11.55
N GLY A 503 -10.29 -5.58 12.51
CA GLY A 503 -9.77 -6.95 12.46
C GLY A 503 -10.59 -7.87 11.54
N ALA A 504 -10.36 -9.18 11.70
CA ALA A 504 -10.97 -10.21 10.85
C ALA A 504 -12.52 -10.32 10.97
N ALA A 505 -13.13 -9.74 12.01
CA ALA A 505 -14.56 -9.80 12.30
C ALA A 505 -15.04 -8.53 13.03
N PHE A 506 -16.36 -8.33 13.08
CA PHE A 506 -17.00 -7.26 13.84
C PHE A 506 -16.52 -7.21 15.30
N GLY A 507 -16.30 -6.00 15.82
CA GLY A 507 -15.81 -5.76 17.18
C GLY A 507 -14.38 -6.23 17.46
N LYS A 508 -13.60 -6.60 16.43
CA LYS A 508 -12.17 -6.90 16.55
C LYS A 508 -11.33 -5.73 16.08
N CYS A 509 -10.36 -5.33 16.90
CA CYS A 509 -9.38 -4.30 16.54
C CYS A 509 -8.47 -4.78 15.40
N PHE A 510 -7.91 -3.83 14.66
CA PHE A 510 -6.75 -4.09 13.81
C PHE A 510 -5.45 -4.11 14.64
N ALA A 511 -4.39 -4.72 14.11
CA ALA A 511 -3.21 -5.05 14.88
C ALA A 511 -2.36 -3.82 15.30
N PRO A 512 -1.78 -3.83 16.53
CA PRO A 512 -1.71 -4.96 17.46
C PRO A 512 -2.82 -4.97 18.52
N CYS A 513 -3.53 -6.09 18.63
CA CYS A 513 -4.32 -6.50 19.80
C CYS A 513 -4.17 -8.02 19.93
N ASP A 514 -3.24 -8.46 20.79
CA ASP A 514 -2.91 -9.86 21.08
C ASP A 514 -2.53 -10.75 19.87
N THR A 515 -2.06 -10.17 18.76
CA THR A 515 -1.57 -10.91 17.58
C THR A 515 -0.05 -11.07 17.58
N ASP A 516 0.43 -12.20 17.05
CA ASP A 516 1.86 -12.42 16.77
C ASP A 516 2.34 -11.40 15.72
N PRO A 517 3.45 -10.65 15.93
CA PRO A 517 4.01 -9.74 14.92
C PRO A 517 4.40 -10.39 13.59
N ALA A 518 4.44 -11.72 13.49
CA ALA A 518 4.65 -12.48 12.25
C ALA A 518 3.35 -12.81 11.49
N ASP A 519 2.18 -12.47 12.03
CA ASP A 519 0.89 -12.78 11.40
C ASP A 519 0.58 -11.85 10.21
N ILE A 520 0.24 -12.42 9.07
CA ILE A 520 -0.15 -11.69 7.85
C ILE A 520 -1.45 -10.89 8.03
N TYR A 521 -2.30 -11.24 9.01
CA TYR A 521 -3.45 -10.38 9.39
C TYR A 521 -3.00 -8.98 9.84
N ASN A 522 -1.77 -8.80 10.32
CA ASN A 522 -1.21 -7.50 10.70
C ASN A 522 -0.98 -6.55 9.51
N SER A 523 -0.97 -7.07 8.27
CA SER A 523 -0.80 -6.27 7.05
C SER A 523 -2.08 -6.12 6.22
N PHE A 524 -3.14 -6.88 6.51
CA PHE A 524 -4.39 -6.87 5.74
C PHE A 524 -5.34 -5.75 6.18
N GLY A 525 -4.94 -4.48 5.96
CA GLY A 525 -5.74 -3.30 6.27
C GLY A 525 -6.90 -3.06 5.28
N GLY A 526 -7.82 -2.15 5.60
CA GLY A 526 -8.84 -1.71 4.65
C GLY A 526 -8.27 -0.77 3.58
N GLN A 527 -9.06 -0.43 2.56
CA GLN A 527 -8.64 0.43 1.45
C GLN A 527 -9.77 1.36 0.98
N VAL A 528 -9.41 2.45 0.29
CA VAL A 528 -10.37 3.32 -0.40
C VAL A 528 -9.98 3.47 -1.86
N ILE A 529 -10.93 3.26 -2.78
CA ILE A 529 -10.67 3.25 -4.23
C ILE A 529 -11.75 4.00 -5.02
N ALA A 530 -11.33 4.81 -5.99
CA ALA A 530 -12.20 5.45 -6.97
C ALA A 530 -11.76 5.07 -8.39
N ARG A 531 -12.70 4.61 -9.24
CA ARG A 531 -12.44 4.19 -10.64
C ARG A 531 -13.08 5.15 -11.64
N ALA A 532 -12.66 5.07 -12.92
CA ALA A 532 -13.10 5.97 -13.99
C ALA A 532 -14.62 6.20 -14.03
N GLY A 533 -15.01 7.46 -14.26
CA GLY A 533 -16.40 7.88 -14.45
C GLY A 533 -17.21 8.02 -13.17
N PHE A 534 -16.63 8.09 -11.97
CA PHE A 534 -17.37 8.53 -10.78
C PHE A 534 -17.94 9.94 -10.97
N GLU A 535 -19.04 10.26 -10.28
CA GLU A 535 -19.67 11.60 -10.37
C GLU A 535 -18.89 12.62 -9.54
N ALA A 536 -18.58 12.29 -8.29
CA ALA A 536 -17.80 13.17 -7.42
C ALA A 536 -16.99 12.39 -6.36
N PHE A 537 -15.78 12.89 -6.09
CA PHE A 537 -14.96 12.51 -4.94
C PHE A 537 -14.49 13.79 -4.25
N ASN A 538 -15.18 14.16 -3.17
CA ASN A 538 -14.89 15.34 -2.36
C ASN A 538 -14.62 14.90 -0.92
N VAL A 539 -13.34 14.74 -0.57
CA VAL A 539 -12.96 14.33 0.78
C VAL A 539 -12.11 15.43 1.42
N GLN A 540 -12.60 15.99 2.53
CA GLN A 540 -11.92 17.03 3.29
C GLN A 540 -11.97 16.74 4.80
N GLY A 541 -10.83 16.81 5.48
CA GLY A 541 -10.77 16.64 6.94
C GLY A 541 -11.11 15.22 7.42
N VAL A 542 -10.64 14.19 6.70
CA VAL A 542 -10.84 12.77 7.05
C VAL A 542 -9.50 12.13 7.46
N GLU A 543 -9.53 11.29 8.49
CA GLU A 543 -8.39 10.48 8.91
C GLU A 543 -8.48 9.05 8.38
N PHE A 544 -7.45 8.61 7.68
CA PHE A 544 -7.31 7.27 7.12
C PHE A 544 -6.26 6.52 7.95
N ARG A 545 -6.71 5.75 8.95
CA ARG A 545 -5.83 5.15 9.95
C ARG A 545 -5.63 3.66 9.71
N GLN A 546 -4.36 3.24 9.66
CA GLN A 546 -3.93 1.84 9.50
C GLN A 546 -4.50 1.16 8.24
N LEU A 547 -4.78 1.92 7.17
CA LEU A 547 -5.27 1.39 5.90
C LEU A 547 -4.11 0.90 4.99
N GLY A 548 -4.47 0.38 3.81
CA GLY A 548 -3.61 -0.31 2.87
C GLY A 548 -3.47 -1.80 3.19
N GLN A 549 -3.33 -2.64 2.16
CA GLN A 549 -3.01 -4.05 2.33
C GLN A 549 -1.52 -4.28 2.01
N GLY A 550 -0.69 -4.44 3.04
CA GLY A 550 0.76 -4.60 2.88
C GLY A 550 1.12 -5.81 2.02
N GLY A 551 2.09 -5.65 1.13
CA GLY A 551 2.44 -6.64 0.10
C GLY A 551 1.45 -6.78 -1.07
N ARG A 552 0.22 -6.27 -0.99
CA ARG A 552 -0.77 -6.40 -2.08
C ARG A 552 -0.75 -5.15 -2.99
N ILE A 553 -0.25 -5.31 -4.21
CA ILE A 553 -0.34 -4.26 -5.23
C ILE A 553 -1.79 -3.85 -5.50
N GLY A 554 -2.04 -2.56 -5.74
CA GLY A 554 -3.38 -2.02 -6.04
C GLY A 554 -4.29 -1.75 -4.84
N HIS A 555 -3.85 -2.03 -3.60
CA HIS A 555 -4.69 -1.98 -2.40
C HIS A 555 -4.18 -0.93 -1.37
N TYR A 556 -4.50 0.33 -1.60
CA TYR A 556 -3.91 1.48 -0.90
C TYR A 556 -4.91 2.22 0.00
N PRO A 557 -4.46 3.02 1.00
CA PRO A 557 -5.34 3.81 1.86
C PRO A 557 -6.30 4.72 1.10
N VAL A 558 -5.79 5.41 0.08
CA VAL A 558 -6.56 6.20 -0.88
C VAL A 558 -5.99 5.93 -2.27
N HIS A 559 -6.82 5.43 -3.18
CA HIS A 559 -6.43 4.99 -4.51
C HIS A 559 -7.33 5.59 -5.59
N PHE A 560 -6.81 6.56 -6.34
CA PHE A 560 -7.43 6.98 -7.59
C PHE A 560 -6.92 6.06 -8.69
N HIS A 561 -7.72 5.04 -9.03
CA HIS A 561 -7.27 3.86 -9.77
C HIS A 561 -7.84 3.82 -11.19
N MET A 562 -6.96 4.00 -12.17
CA MET A 562 -7.30 4.08 -13.59
C MET A 562 -8.48 5.03 -13.83
N ALA A 563 -8.57 6.12 -13.07
CA ALA A 563 -9.71 7.01 -13.06
C ALA A 563 -9.71 8.00 -14.24
N ARG A 564 -8.69 7.93 -15.11
CA ARG A 564 -8.60 8.72 -16.34
C ARG A 564 -8.66 10.22 -16.01
N LYS A 565 -9.21 11.05 -16.88
CA LYS A 565 -9.57 12.43 -16.53
C LYS A 565 -10.68 12.42 -15.48
N THR A 566 -10.44 13.04 -14.33
CA THR A 566 -11.43 13.13 -13.25
C THR A 566 -12.34 14.37 -13.39
N PRO A 567 -13.55 14.36 -12.78
CA PRO A 567 -14.41 15.54 -12.67
C PRO A 567 -13.71 16.74 -12.05
N VAL A 568 -14.05 17.94 -12.52
CA VAL A 568 -13.55 19.19 -11.93
C VAL A 568 -14.00 19.27 -10.46
N GLY A 569 -13.06 19.56 -9.56
CA GLY A 569 -13.33 19.55 -8.12
C GLY A 569 -13.12 18.18 -7.45
N THR A 570 -12.55 17.20 -8.13
CA THR A 570 -12.04 15.96 -7.50
C THR A 570 -10.89 16.29 -6.54
N PHE A 571 -11.05 16.01 -5.25
CA PHE A 571 -10.01 16.32 -4.27
C PHE A 571 -9.93 15.41 -3.05
N LEU A 572 -8.73 15.38 -2.46
CA LEU A 572 -8.46 15.00 -1.09
C LEU A 572 -7.78 16.19 -0.38
N LYS A 573 -8.44 16.79 0.61
CA LYS A 573 -7.99 17.99 1.32
C LYS A 573 -7.91 17.79 2.83
N ASP A 574 -6.97 18.47 3.49
CA ASP A 574 -6.80 18.52 4.96
C ASP A 574 -6.74 17.16 5.67
N SER A 575 -6.60 16.04 4.95
CA SER A 575 -6.82 14.70 5.47
C SER A 575 -5.53 14.11 6.03
N SER A 576 -5.62 13.25 7.03
CA SER A 576 -4.46 12.52 7.55
C SER A 576 -4.49 11.08 7.04
N ILE A 577 -3.33 10.51 6.71
CA ILE A 577 -3.18 9.11 6.35
C ILE A 577 -2.04 8.56 7.21
N ASN A 578 -2.37 7.86 8.29
CA ASN A 578 -1.41 7.47 9.32
C ASN A 578 -1.30 5.95 9.49
N GLU A 579 -0.09 5.48 9.85
CA GLU A 579 0.27 4.07 10.07
C GLU A 579 -0.02 3.14 8.87
N SER A 580 0.01 3.64 7.63
CA SER A 580 -0.33 2.85 6.43
C SER A 580 0.55 1.62 6.24
N MET A 581 -0.06 0.52 5.74
CA MET A 581 0.66 -0.70 5.34
C MET A 581 1.27 -0.60 3.93
N THR A 582 0.91 0.41 3.14
CA THR A 582 1.46 0.66 1.80
C THR A 582 1.00 2.02 1.26
N ARG A 583 1.92 2.90 0.86
CA ARG A 583 1.61 4.27 0.34
C ARG A 583 0.87 5.17 1.32
N TRP A 584 0.52 6.38 0.93
CA TRP A 584 -0.52 7.19 1.60
C TRP A 584 -1.65 7.49 0.62
N VAL A 585 -1.28 8.02 -0.55
CA VAL A 585 -2.21 8.28 -1.64
C VAL A 585 -1.56 7.78 -2.93
N THR A 586 -2.26 6.90 -3.64
CA THR A 586 -1.86 6.43 -4.96
C THR A 586 -2.74 7.08 -6.02
N VAL A 587 -2.10 7.70 -6.99
CA VAL A 587 -2.70 8.16 -8.25
C VAL A 587 -2.15 7.25 -9.34
N HIS A 588 -3.03 6.50 -9.99
CA HIS A 588 -2.68 5.48 -10.98
C HIS A 588 -3.57 5.69 -12.19
N GLY A 589 -2.99 5.92 -13.38
CA GLY A 589 -3.75 6.10 -14.62
C GLY A 589 -4.77 7.24 -14.53
N THR A 590 -4.44 8.31 -13.78
CA THR A 590 -5.41 9.32 -13.35
C THR A 590 -4.86 10.76 -13.46
N GLN A 591 -5.74 11.68 -13.85
CA GLN A 591 -5.42 13.07 -14.14
C GLN A 591 -6.38 14.03 -13.42
N ASN A 592 -5.94 15.28 -13.21
CA ASN A 592 -6.70 16.40 -12.62
C ASN A 592 -7.13 16.30 -11.13
N VAL A 593 -6.54 15.41 -10.34
CA VAL A 593 -6.81 15.32 -8.89
C VAL A 593 -6.10 16.45 -8.12
N LEU A 594 -6.79 17.07 -7.16
CA LEU A 594 -6.19 17.96 -6.16
C LEU A 594 -5.94 17.22 -4.84
N LEU A 595 -4.67 17.10 -4.47
CA LEU A 595 -4.22 16.66 -3.14
C LEU A 595 -3.68 17.90 -2.41
N ALA A 596 -4.37 18.40 -1.38
CA ALA A 596 -3.91 19.59 -0.65
C ALA A 596 -3.95 19.46 0.87
N ARG A 597 -2.92 19.97 1.56
CA ARG A 597 -2.80 19.99 3.03
C ARG A 597 -2.88 18.62 3.72
N ASN A 598 -2.69 17.53 2.98
CA ASN A 598 -2.79 16.20 3.58
C ASN A 598 -1.54 15.86 4.40
N VAL A 599 -1.74 15.15 5.51
CA VAL A 599 -0.70 14.70 6.45
C VAL A 599 -0.51 13.19 6.30
N GLY A 600 0.46 12.78 5.49
CA GLY A 600 0.93 11.40 5.47
C GLY A 600 1.88 11.14 6.64
N TYR A 601 1.64 10.11 7.44
CA TYR A 601 2.53 9.67 8.52
C TYR A 601 2.73 8.15 8.49
N LEU A 602 3.98 7.67 8.67
CA LEU A 602 4.33 6.25 8.76
C LEU A 602 3.80 5.37 7.61
N SER A 603 4.23 5.62 6.37
CA SER A 603 3.98 4.65 5.29
C SER A 603 4.97 3.48 5.32
N ILE A 604 4.59 2.34 4.73
CA ILE A 604 5.52 1.27 4.33
C ILE A 604 5.76 1.41 2.82
N GLY A 605 7.04 1.44 2.43
CA GLY A 605 7.47 1.80 1.10
C GLY A 605 7.35 3.29 0.82
N HIS A 606 7.03 3.64 -0.43
CA HIS A 606 6.83 5.03 -0.84
C HIS A 606 5.58 5.67 -0.19
N GLY A 607 5.43 7.00 -0.28
CA GLY A 607 4.35 7.79 0.31
C GLY A 607 3.26 8.22 -0.68
N PHE A 608 3.32 9.47 -1.14
CA PHE A 608 2.50 9.96 -2.26
C PHE A 608 3.06 9.37 -3.57
N TYR A 609 2.23 8.68 -4.34
CA TYR A 609 2.70 7.76 -5.38
C TYR A 609 1.97 7.96 -6.71
N LEU A 610 2.70 8.37 -7.76
CA LEU A 610 2.23 8.34 -9.15
C LEU A 610 2.70 7.02 -9.79
N GLU A 611 1.78 6.15 -10.21
CA GLU A 611 2.12 4.74 -10.48
C GLU A 611 2.66 4.48 -11.90
N ASP A 612 1.95 4.91 -12.95
CA ASP A 612 2.08 4.35 -14.30
C ASP A 612 2.66 5.31 -15.35
N ALA A 613 3.23 6.45 -14.92
CA ALA A 613 3.92 7.44 -15.74
C ALA A 613 3.01 8.25 -16.70
N VAL A 614 1.70 8.17 -16.53
CA VAL A 614 0.67 8.88 -17.32
C VAL A 614 -0.10 9.92 -16.50
N GLU A 615 0.09 9.91 -15.20
CA GLU A 615 -0.58 10.78 -14.23
C GLU A 615 -0.15 12.23 -14.48
N THR A 616 -1.09 13.09 -14.86
CA THR A 616 -0.80 14.46 -15.33
C THR A 616 -1.86 15.46 -14.88
N ASP A 617 -1.48 16.74 -14.83
CA ASP A 617 -2.32 17.87 -14.42
C ASP A 617 -2.87 17.78 -12.98
N ASN A 618 -2.36 16.82 -12.18
CA ASN A 618 -2.64 16.70 -10.76
C ASN A 618 -1.91 17.79 -9.98
N LYS A 619 -2.48 18.19 -8.84
CA LYS A 619 -2.00 19.31 -8.02
C LYS A 619 -1.73 18.80 -6.61
N LEU A 620 -0.47 18.89 -6.18
CA LEU A 620 -0.01 18.49 -4.86
C LEU A 620 0.43 19.75 -4.12
N TYR A 621 -0.46 20.29 -3.28
CA TYR A 621 -0.29 21.60 -2.62
C TYR A 621 -0.19 21.49 -1.11
N SER A 622 0.95 21.89 -0.54
CA SER A 622 1.18 21.87 0.91
C SER A 622 0.84 20.55 1.59
N ASN A 623 1.03 19.40 0.92
CA ASN A 623 0.97 18.11 1.60
C ASN A 623 2.25 17.90 2.39
N ILE A 624 2.15 17.28 3.57
CA ILE A 624 3.31 16.87 4.35
C ILE A 624 3.36 15.34 4.42
N GLY A 625 4.50 14.77 4.06
CA GLY A 625 4.79 13.36 4.21
C GLY A 625 5.88 13.14 5.26
N ILE A 626 5.53 12.41 6.31
CA ILE A 626 6.35 12.20 7.50
C ILE A 626 6.68 10.72 7.64
N PHE A 627 7.95 10.41 7.43
CA PHE A 627 8.57 9.11 7.55
C PHE A 627 8.00 8.00 6.62
N ALA A 628 8.56 7.94 5.41
CA ALA A 628 8.41 6.81 4.51
C ALA A 628 9.36 5.67 4.95
N ARG A 629 8.80 4.53 5.42
CA ARG A 629 9.57 3.44 6.03
C ARG A 629 9.92 2.35 5.02
N ALA A 630 11.02 1.66 5.26
CA ALA A 630 11.39 0.50 4.46
C ALA A 630 10.65 -0.78 4.91
N GLY A 631 10.27 -1.62 3.94
CA GLY A 631 9.68 -2.97 4.15
C GLY A 631 10.67 -4.02 4.64
N ILE A 632 11.52 -3.66 5.61
CA ILE A 632 12.56 -4.51 6.21
C ILE A 632 12.20 -4.88 7.65
N LYS A 633 12.85 -5.92 8.19
CA LYS A 633 12.71 -6.28 9.60
C LYS A 633 13.54 -5.35 10.48
N ASN A 634 12.92 -4.32 11.06
CA ASN A 634 13.55 -3.41 12.03
C ASN A 634 12.53 -2.84 13.03
N ALA A 635 12.99 -2.05 14.00
CA ALA A 635 12.14 -1.42 15.01
C ALA A 635 11.14 -0.39 14.45
N GLN A 636 11.40 0.16 13.25
CA GLN A 636 10.55 1.15 12.58
C GLN A 636 9.34 0.46 11.90
N ASN A 637 9.45 -0.84 11.61
CA ASN A 637 8.40 -1.70 11.06
C ASN A 637 8.02 -2.83 12.05
N PRO A 638 7.45 -2.50 13.22
CA PRO A 638 7.22 -3.47 14.31
C PRO A 638 6.18 -4.54 13.96
N ARG A 639 5.32 -4.31 12.96
CA ARG A 639 4.32 -5.29 12.46
C ARG A 639 4.87 -6.22 11.36
N ASN A 640 6.16 -6.12 11.02
CA ASN A 640 6.79 -6.83 9.89
C ASN A 640 5.95 -6.74 8.59
N ILE A 641 5.57 -5.52 8.19
CA ILE A 641 4.81 -5.33 6.95
C ILE A 641 5.75 -5.47 5.72
N PRO A 642 5.46 -6.34 4.74
CA PRO A 642 6.27 -6.47 3.53
C PRO A 642 6.05 -5.32 2.53
N GLY A 643 7.11 -4.99 1.78
CA GLY A 643 6.99 -4.17 0.57
C GLY A 643 6.33 -4.94 -0.57
N ILE A 644 5.76 -4.24 -1.56
CA ILE A 644 4.92 -4.84 -2.61
C ILE A 644 5.69 -5.86 -3.46
N LEU A 645 6.94 -5.54 -3.84
CA LEU A 645 7.78 -6.42 -4.67
C LEU A 645 8.91 -7.08 -3.85
N SER A 646 8.75 -7.14 -2.53
CA SER A 646 9.78 -7.62 -1.59
C SER A 646 9.98 -9.13 -1.68
N SER A 647 11.05 -9.57 -2.35
CA SER A 647 11.42 -10.98 -2.50
C SER A 647 12.62 -11.34 -1.60
N PRO A 648 12.68 -12.57 -1.03
CA PRO A 648 13.87 -13.06 -0.32
C PRO A 648 15.06 -13.32 -1.25
N ASP A 649 14.83 -13.53 -2.55
CA ASP A 649 15.89 -13.70 -3.55
C ASP A 649 16.48 -12.34 -3.92
N PHE A 650 17.40 -11.87 -3.07
CA PHE A 650 18.05 -10.56 -3.16
C PHE A 650 18.76 -10.36 -4.52
N VAL A 651 18.09 -9.67 -5.43
CA VAL A 651 18.70 -9.12 -6.65
C VAL A 651 18.57 -7.59 -6.61
N PRO A 652 19.68 -6.84 -6.46
CA PRO A 652 19.63 -5.38 -6.30
C PRO A 652 19.32 -4.67 -7.62
N ILE A 653 18.04 -4.67 -8.00
CA ILE A 653 17.49 -3.92 -9.13
C ILE A 653 16.38 -3.00 -8.57
N PRO A 654 16.45 -1.67 -8.76
CA PRO A 654 15.50 -0.71 -8.17
C PRO A 654 14.03 -1.04 -8.41
N LYS A 655 13.70 -1.60 -9.59
CA LYS A 655 12.35 -2.04 -9.98
C LYS A 655 11.69 -2.99 -8.98
N TYR A 656 12.45 -3.79 -8.23
CA TYR A 656 11.92 -4.80 -7.30
C TYR A 656 12.15 -4.42 -5.82
N MET A 657 12.88 -3.35 -5.53
CA MET A 657 13.36 -3.04 -4.18
C MET A 657 13.09 -1.59 -3.71
N GLY A 658 12.32 -0.79 -4.46
CA GLY A 658 11.95 0.59 -4.07
C GLY A 658 11.41 0.68 -2.63
N ASP A 659 10.45 -0.19 -2.29
CA ASP A 659 9.85 -0.28 -0.96
C ASP A 659 10.82 -0.75 0.14
N VAL A 660 11.92 -1.40 -0.24
CA VAL A 660 12.85 -2.10 0.67
C VAL A 660 14.10 -1.28 0.94
N THR A 661 14.62 -0.53 -0.03
CA THR A 661 15.92 0.18 0.07
C THR A 661 15.85 1.68 -0.15
N THR A 662 14.84 2.15 -0.89
CA THR A 662 14.73 3.55 -1.36
C THR A 662 13.29 4.09 -1.23
N PRO A 663 12.60 3.88 -0.09
CA PRO A 663 11.26 4.39 0.12
C PRO A 663 11.26 5.91 -0.06
N SER A 664 10.25 6.44 -0.74
CA SER A 664 10.25 7.84 -1.19
C SER A 664 8.99 8.55 -0.75
N VAL A 665 9.13 9.73 -0.15
CA VAL A 665 7.98 10.48 0.40
C VAL A 665 7.04 10.94 -0.73
N PHE A 666 7.62 11.40 -1.85
CA PHE A 666 6.93 11.68 -3.10
C PHE A 666 7.61 10.90 -4.24
N TRP A 667 6.90 9.95 -4.84
CA TRP A 667 7.32 9.16 -5.98
C TRP A 667 6.59 9.66 -7.24
N ILE A 668 7.36 10.19 -8.19
CA ILE A 668 6.88 11.03 -9.30
C ILE A 668 7.34 10.40 -10.62
N THR A 669 6.50 9.56 -11.23
CA THR A 669 6.78 8.90 -12.53
C THR A 669 6.49 9.78 -13.74
N ASN A 670 5.76 10.89 -13.55
CA ASN A 670 5.52 11.90 -14.58
C ASN A 670 5.67 13.32 -13.98
N GLY A 671 6.54 14.13 -14.58
CA GLY A 671 6.84 15.49 -14.13
C GLY A 671 5.74 16.51 -14.39
N TRP A 672 4.76 16.20 -15.27
CA TRP A 672 3.73 17.16 -15.69
C TRP A 672 2.57 17.25 -14.68
N ASN A 673 2.92 17.62 -13.45
CA ASN A 673 2.04 17.82 -12.31
C ASN A 673 2.55 19.02 -11.49
N ASP A 674 1.67 19.66 -10.73
CA ASP A 674 2.01 20.85 -9.96
C ASP A 674 2.35 20.50 -8.51
N PHE A 675 3.63 20.59 -8.14
CA PHE A 675 4.13 20.32 -6.79
C PHE A 675 4.52 21.63 -6.11
N GLN A 676 3.69 22.13 -5.19
CA GLN A 676 3.98 23.38 -4.48
C GLN A 676 3.80 23.27 -2.98
N GLY A 677 4.66 23.95 -2.23
CA GLY A 677 4.55 24.10 -0.78
C GLY A 677 4.64 22.81 0.05
N ASN A 678 4.88 21.65 -0.56
CA ASN A 678 4.87 20.35 0.11
C ASN A 678 6.08 20.21 1.03
N MET A 679 6.00 19.32 2.01
CA MET A 679 7.12 18.98 2.89
C MET A 679 7.32 17.48 2.98
N ALA A 680 8.57 17.05 2.91
CA ALA A 680 9.01 15.70 3.17
C ALA A 680 9.95 15.69 4.38
N ALA A 681 9.67 14.88 5.38
CA ALA A 681 10.50 14.74 6.57
C ALA A 681 10.63 13.26 6.95
N GLY A 682 11.83 12.71 6.81
CA GLY A 682 12.08 11.29 7.05
C GLY A 682 11.83 10.42 5.83
N ALA A 683 12.89 9.82 5.30
CA ALA A 683 12.81 8.67 4.40
C ALA A 683 13.84 7.61 4.83
N ALA A 684 13.40 6.39 5.10
CA ALA A 684 14.24 5.35 5.68
C ALA A 684 15.35 4.88 4.71
N LEU A 685 16.47 4.41 5.28
CA LEU A 685 17.61 3.86 4.54
C LEU A 685 18.15 4.87 3.49
N CYS A 686 18.29 4.46 2.23
CA CYS A 686 18.68 5.33 1.12
C CYS A 686 17.48 6.08 0.51
N GLY A 687 16.43 6.30 1.30
CA GLY A 687 15.18 6.91 0.89
C GLY A 687 15.31 8.37 0.41
N VAL A 688 14.30 8.80 -0.34
CA VAL A 688 14.28 10.07 -1.07
C VAL A 688 13.09 10.92 -0.63
N CYS A 689 13.26 12.23 -0.45
CA CYS A 689 12.12 13.13 -0.26
C CYS A 689 11.27 13.22 -1.54
N TYR A 690 11.87 13.61 -2.67
CA TYR A 690 11.21 13.70 -3.98
C TYR A 690 12.00 12.91 -5.02
N TRP A 691 11.44 11.80 -5.53
CA TRP A 691 12.04 11.06 -6.63
C TRP A 691 11.22 11.28 -7.90
N GLN A 692 11.73 12.11 -8.82
CA GLN A 692 11.26 12.15 -10.20
C GLN A 692 11.82 10.93 -10.94
N ALA A 693 11.20 9.77 -10.68
CA ALA A 693 11.63 8.48 -11.18
C ALA A 693 11.40 8.40 -12.70
N PRO A 694 12.46 8.26 -13.53
CA PRO A 694 12.30 8.08 -14.97
C PRO A 694 11.53 6.80 -15.27
N ALA A 695 10.31 6.96 -15.77
CA ALA A 695 9.42 5.85 -16.10
C ALA A 695 8.97 5.90 -17.57
N GLN A 696 8.62 4.72 -18.07
CA GLN A 696 7.79 4.55 -19.27
C GLN A 696 6.36 4.28 -18.82
N ILE A 697 5.39 4.46 -19.70
CA ILE A 697 4.02 3.96 -19.48
C ILE A 697 4.10 2.46 -19.15
N CYS A 698 3.54 2.05 -18.02
CA CYS A 698 3.55 0.66 -17.55
C CYS A 698 2.15 0.19 -17.11
N GLY A 699 2.11 -0.85 -16.28
CA GLY A 699 0.91 -1.34 -15.59
C GLY A 699 -0.34 -1.48 -16.46
N GLY A 700 -1.47 -1.01 -15.92
CA GLY A 700 -2.76 -1.01 -16.60
C GLY A 700 -2.86 0.06 -17.69
N SER A 701 -1.98 1.06 -17.65
CA SER A 701 -1.99 2.20 -18.58
C SER A 701 -1.45 1.85 -19.96
N LEU A 702 -0.65 0.78 -20.10
CA LEU A 702 -0.12 0.29 -21.37
C LEU A 702 -1.18 -0.06 -22.43
N THR A 703 -2.39 -0.40 -22.03
CA THR A 703 -3.49 -0.78 -22.96
C THR A 703 -4.43 0.39 -23.29
N GLN A 704 -4.14 1.58 -22.77
CA GLN A 704 -4.97 2.78 -22.92
C GLN A 704 -4.33 3.82 -23.84
N THR A 705 -5.15 4.70 -24.40
CA THR A 705 -4.75 5.79 -25.29
C THR A 705 -4.55 7.07 -24.46
N TRP A 706 -3.35 7.64 -24.52
CA TRP A 706 -2.98 8.82 -23.74
C TRP A 706 -2.53 9.96 -24.66
N ASP A 707 -3.05 11.14 -24.39
CA ASP A 707 -2.79 12.36 -25.15
C ASP A 707 -1.87 13.31 -24.35
N SER A 708 -1.35 14.36 -25.01
CA SER A 708 -0.47 15.35 -24.37
C SER A 708 0.70 14.71 -23.60
N TYR A 709 1.14 15.31 -22.49
CA TYR A 709 2.25 14.83 -21.66
C TYR A 709 2.02 13.45 -21.03
N ALA A 710 0.77 12.99 -20.86
CA ALA A 710 0.48 11.61 -20.46
C ALA A 710 1.00 10.60 -21.50
N GLY A 711 0.80 10.88 -22.79
CA GLY A 711 1.25 10.04 -23.91
C GLY A 711 2.72 10.23 -24.34
N THR A 712 3.49 11.13 -23.69
CA THR A 712 4.87 11.39 -24.13
C THR A 712 5.86 10.30 -23.78
N GLN A 713 5.63 9.55 -22.69
CA GLN A 713 6.60 8.59 -22.17
C GLN A 713 6.47 7.24 -22.87
N SER A 714 7.59 6.54 -23.10
CA SER A 714 7.62 5.24 -23.80
C SER A 714 8.94 4.52 -23.55
N ALA A 715 9.06 3.26 -24.00
CA ALA A 715 10.30 2.46 -23.85
C ALA A 715 11.58 3.15 -24.38
N THR A 716 11.45 4.05 -25.35
CA THR A 716 12.53 4.87 -25.93
C THR A 716 12.57 6.32 -25.42
N ARG A 717 11.62 6.71 -24.57
CA ARG A 717 11.42 8.07 -24.04
C ARG A 717 11.02 7.97 -22.56
N ILE A 718 11.96 7.52 -21.75
CA ILE A 718 11.76 7.27 -20.31
C ILE A 718 12.09 8.57 -19.56
N GLY A 719 11.18 9.03 -18.68
CA GLY A 719 11.39 10.25 -17.90
C GLY A 719 11.47 11.55 -18.73
N THR A 720 10.91 11.57 -19.93
CA THR A 720 10.93 12.75 -20.82
C THR A 720 9.83 13.76 -20.51
N SER A 721 8.94 13.47 -19.56
CA SER A 721 7.94 14.43 -19.07
C SER A 721 8.64 15.61 -18.38
N PRO A 722 8.45 16.86 -18.85
CA PRO A 722 9.03 18.02 -18.19
C PRO A 722 8.36 18.24 -16.83
N LEU A 723 9.14 18.72 -15.85
CA LEU A 723 8.62 19.11 -14.55
C LEU A 723 7.80 20.40 -14.71
N MET A 724 6.48 20.34 -14.48
CA MET A 724 5.58 21.46 -14.73
C MET A 724 5.82 22.61 -13.74
N ASN A 725 5.56 22.36 -12.46
CA ASN A 725 5.79 23.31 -11.37
C ASN A 725 6.39 22.57 -10.16
N PHE A 726 7.49 23.09 -9.62
CA PHE A 726 8.12 22.58 -8.40
C PHE A 726 8.65 23.75 -7.55
N ASP A 727 7.80 24.35 -6.73
CA ASP A 727 8.12 25.59 -6.00
C ASP A 727 7.74 25.55 -4.52
N GLY A 728 8.69 25.90 -3.66
CA GLY A 728 8.50 25.98 -2.22
C GLY A 728 8.35 24.62 -1.55
N ASN A 729 8.80 23.53 -2.18
CA ASN A 729 8.85 22.21 -1.55
C ASN A 729 10.04 22.11 -0.58
N PHE A 730 9.88 21.34 0.50
CA PHE A 730 10.85 21.21 1.60
C PHE A 730 11.26 19.75 1.81
N CYS A 731 12.52 19.49 2.14
CA CYS A 731 13.02 18.17 2.52
C CYS A 731 13.89 18.24 3.77
N THR A 732 13.74 17.28 4.66
CA THR A 732 14.67 17.03 5.78
C THR A 732 14.78 15.53 6.07
N SER A 733 15.91 15.12 6.67
CA SER A 733 16.12 13.78 7.23
C SER A 733 15.89 12.62 6.24
N ALA A 734 16.45 12.75 5.04
CA ALA A 734 16.50 11.73 4.00
C ALA A 734 17.89 11.71 3.37
N MET A 735 18.33 10.56 2.81
CA MET A 735 19.64 10.47 2.15
C MET A 735 19.72 11.36 0.91
N THR A 736 18.62 11.48 0.16
CA THR A 736 18.53 12.33 -1.04
C THR A 736 17.30 13.23 -0.98
N SER A 737 17.47 14.52 -1.27
CA SER A 737 16.35 15.48 -1.29
C SER A 737 15.55 15.47 -2.59
N PHE A 738 16.23 15.49 -3.73
CA PHE A 738 15.63 15.39 -5.05
C PHE A 738 16.45 14.44 -5.92
N GLN A 739 15.80 13.42 -6.49
CA GLN A 739 16.44 12.41 -7.34
C GLN A 739 15.79 12.36 -8.72
N THR A 740 16.60 12.23 -9.77
CA THR A 740 16.16 12.06 -11.17
C THR A 740 16.77 10.84 -11.85
N VAL A 741 17.71 10.13 -11.20
CA VAL A 741 18.31 8.92 -11.73
C VAL A 741 17.37 7.73 -11.47
N GLY A 742 17.06 6.95 -12.52
CA GLY A 742 16.18 5.77 -12.40
C GLY A 742 16.88 4.49 -11.93
N TYR A 743 18.21 4.42 -12.06
CA TYR A 743 19.02 3.33 -11.52
C TYR A 743 19.90 3.84 -10.37
N THR A 744 19.49 3.54 -9.14
CA THR A 744 20.31 3.76 -7.95
C THR A 744 21.13 2.51 -7.64
N GLU A 745 22.38 2.70 -7.23
CA GLU A 745 23.22 1.63 -6.70
C GLU A 745 22.60 0.98 -5.43
N ALA A 746 23.13 -0.18 -5.06
CA ALA A 746 22.70 -0.87 -3.84
C ALA A 746 22.91 0.01 -2.59
N CYS A 747 21.94 -0.01 -1.67
CA CYS A 747 22.00 0.71 -0.41
C CYS A 747 22.95 0.00 0.59
N VAL A 748 24.26 0.21 0.42
CA VAL A 748 25.31 -0.40 1.26
C VAL A 748 25.52 0.40 2.55
N GLY A 749 25.89 -0.29 3.63
CA GLY A 749 26.15 0.33 4.94
C GLY A 749 24.91 0.45 5.84
N VAL A 750 23.75 -0.02 5.37
CA VAL A 750 22.50 -0.03 6.13
C VAL A 750 22.03 -1.47 6.33
N GLY A 751 22.46 -2.05 7.44
CA GLY A 751 22.24 -3.45 7.82
C GLY A 751 22.55 -3.67 9.31
N PRO A 752 22.52 -4.93 9.81
CA PRO A 752 22.88 -5.24 11.19
C PRO A 752 24.27 -4.72 11.56
N THR A 753 24.41 -4.10 12.73
CA THR A 753 25.65 -3.44 13.19
C THR A 753 26.85 -4.39 13.27
N GLU A 754 26.61 -5.69 13.50
CA GLU A 754 27.64 -6.73 13.53
C GLU A 754 28.22 -7.05 12.14
N THR A 755 27.47 -6.75 11.07
CA THR A 755 27.89 -6.98 9.67
C THR A 755 27.41 -5.85 8.74
N PRO A 756 28.02 -4.65 8.80
CA PRO A 756 27.58 -3.47 8.01
C PRO A 756 27.62 -3.63 6.49
N SER A 757 28.29 -4.67 5.99
CA SER A 757 28.33 -5.07 4.58
C SER A 757 27.19 -6.00 4.16
N THR A 758 26.40 -6.54 5.10
CA THR A 758 25.19 -7.30 4.77
C THR A 758 24.03 -6.34 4.50
N PRO A 759 23.25 -6.54 3.42
CA PRO A 759 22.06 -5.74 3.16
C PRO A 759 21.02 -5.85 4.27
N ALA A 760 20.22 -4.80 4.45
CA ALA A 760 19.02 -4.86 5.28
C ALA A 760 18.12 -6.05 4.87
N VAL A 761 17.62 -6.80 5.86
CA VAL A 761 16.81 -8.00 5.64
C VAL A 761 15.39 -7.60 5.19
N PRO A 762 15.00 -7.86 3.92
CA PRO A 762 13.65 -7.60 3.46
C PRO A 762 12.67 -8.52 4.18
N ILE A 763 11.44 -8.07 4.42
CA ILE A 763 10.38 -8.98 4.84
C ILE A 763 9.83 -9.66 3.58
N PRO A 764 9.84 -11.00 3.49
CA PRO A 764 9.34 -11.70 2.31
C PRO A 764 7.85 -11.40 2.09
N ASN A 765 7.50 -10.98 0.88
CA ASN A 765 6.11 -10.95 0.43
C ASN A 765 5.77 -12.30 -0.23
N PRO A 766 4.78 -13.07 0.27
CA PRO A 766 4.34 -14.31 -0.38
C PRO A 766 3.61 -14.07 -1.73
N LEU A 767 3.43 -12.81 -2.16
CA LEU A 767 2.72 -12.40 -3.36
C LEU A 767 3.60 -11.71 -4.42
N ALA A 768 4.93 -11.64 -4.21
CA ALA A 768 5.89 -10.95 -5.09
C ALA A 768 6.61 -11.90 -6.08
#